data_AF-A0A4S4KBL3-F1
#
_entry.id   AF-A0A4S4KBL3-F1
#
_cell.length_a   1.000
_cell.length_b   1.000
_cell.length_c   1.000
_cell.angle_alpha   90.00
_cell.angle_beta   90.00
_cell.angle_gamma   90.00
#
_symmetry.space_group_name_H-M   'P 1'
#
loop_
_entity.id
_entity.type
_entity.pdbx_description
1 polymer ?
#
loop_
_entity_poly.entity_id
_entity_poly.type
_entity_poly.pdbx_seq_one_letter_code
_entity_poly.pdbx_strand_id
1 'polypeptide(L)'
;MDYDLSNPMDLFYTGQASFVREPLNYHLYTQPRTENLQHKYFVSDKIREELQKRSESIYITPPPGLDLPEETQGYHSLVPLEPVVGERHNFSNWHSTVYKATNFMDGFPYVMRRIENFRLISESALSGIKAWSRIRHPNLVTVKEAFTTLAFNDNSLMVVYDYHPNSETLNEAHLKSKAPQFINGRLQTQNARMAERTIWSYVIQIASVLKTVHEAGLAVRVVDDNKILVTSKNRVRIGSCGIVDILMHEARQDMALLQQEDLSMLGGLIFKLCCNDVAAMNNLPKAVECLGRHYSAELKNVALFLISNPGPHKSIRQLFDMIGSQIIMELDESQNAVDRLESEMASELENGRLVRLLSKFGFINERPEFARDPRWSETGDRYIIKLFRDYVFHQVDEHGRPVINMSHVLTCLNKLDAGIDERIMLVSRDEQSCLVVSYREIKSCIDSAFRSEQKLIIQSHNPHSTAMATALLVAGITLLLIVLKKLLDYRKAVKSIQNWKTKHADFEYFGVDIISQIAAVPNVTTHIFVADAAAAKVITTQRARFPKPVENYGALTFFGRNIVASEGDEWKRYRKVTAPAFSEPNNKLVWDETVKIMNDLFNNVWTGKDTIVVEHAVDITLPDSLHHVSTDIFLKALYPNWFLQYAPSKRLNTCHLAYEELDVFMMEMVEARRKAEKKEERYDLFSSLLDASDDQQDGGAKLTDRELLGNIFIFLLADEQEILYQHIKSVLSDGREPRYEDMNKLTQSTAVFYETLRMYPPVNGVPKVSAEDTTLVTQNSAGETIIVPVPQGAHITLHIAGMHYNPRYWEDPATFKPARFLADWPRDAFLPFSGGARACLGRRFFETEGIAILTMLVSKFKIEVKDEPEFAAETFEEKKARILRGRQGLTLTPVHMPLVFKRR
;
A
#
# COMPACT_ATOMS: atom_id res chain seq x y z
N MET A 1 -10.55 -71.96 26.67
CA MET A 1 -10.37 -72.47 25.30
C MET A 1 -10.79 -71.35 24.37
N ASP A 2 -9.98 -70.31 24.24
CA ASP A 2 -8.72 -70.27 23.45
C ASP A 2 -9.07 -70.06 21.96
N TYR A 3 -8.50 -69.14 21.19
CA TYR A 3 -7.14 -68.61 21.20
C TYR A 3 -7.07 -67.15 20.73
N ASP A 4 -6.00 -66.54 21.21
CA ASP A 4 -5.42 -65.22 21.05
C ASP A 4 -4.76 -65.00 19.66
N LEU A 5 -4.72 -63.75 19.19
CA LEU A 5 -3.71 -63.22 18.27
C LEU A 5 -3.42 -61.74 18.61
N SER A 6 -2.76 -61.54 19.75
CA SER A 6 -1.64 -60.61 19.93
C SER A 6 -1.22 -59.80 18.70
N ASN A 7 -1.40 -58.47 18.78
CA ASN A 7 -0.43 -57.54 18.22
C ASN A 7 0.05 -56.60 19.34
N PRO A 8 1.31 -56.73 19.81
CA PRO A 8 1.85 -55.98 20.94
C PRO A 8 2.36 -54.58 20.52
N MET A 9 1.62 -53.87 19.66
CA MET A 9 2.00 -52.51 19.20
C MET A 9 1.09 -51.38 19.70
N ASP A 10 -0.09 -51.69 20.23
CA ASP A 10 -1.02 -50.66 20.75
C ASP A 10 -0.76 -50.24 22.21
N LEU A 11 0.34 -50.74 22.81
CA LEU A 11 0.80 -50.35 24.15
C LEU A 11 1.88 -49.25 24.14
N PHE A 12 2.27 -48.72 22.96
CA PHE A 12 3.31 -47.69 22.84
C PHE A 12 2.82 -46.27 22.51
N TYR A 13 1.51 -46.06 22.32
CA TYR A 13 0.94 -44.71 22.26
C TYR A 13 0.22 -44.40 23.56
N THR A 14 1.00 -44.27 24.63
CA THR A 14 0.60 -43.47 25.79
C THR A 14 0.25 -42.05 25.30
N GLY A 15 -0.84 -41.50 25.85
CA GLY A 15 -1.42 -40.22 25.42
C GLY A 15 -0.38 -39.14 25.18
N GLN A 16 -0.60 -38.34 24.13
CA GLN A 16 0.26 -37.24 23.69
C GLN A 16 0.98 -36.62 24.88
N ALA A 17 2.29 -36.84 24.94
CA ALA A 17 3.14 -36.20 25.92
C ALA A 17 2.93 -34.69 25.79
N SER A 18 2.42 -34.07 26.86
CA SER A 18 2.62 -32.65 27.09
C SER A 18 4.11 -32.38 26.90
N PHE A 19 4.49 -31.75 25.80
CA PHE A 19 5.87 -31.32 25.61
C PHE A 19 6.18 -30.36 26.75
N VAL A 20 6.93 -30.84 27.75
CA VAL A 20 7.52 -29.98 28.77
C VAL A 20 8.44 -29.03 27.99
N ARG A 21 8.05 -27.76 27.87
CA ARG A 21 8.96 -26.72 27.36
C ARG A 21 10.09 -26.60 28.37
N GLU A 22 11.23 -27.19 28.04
CA GLU A 22 12.47 -26.92 28.76
C GLU A 22 12.80 -25.42 28.60
N PRO A 23 13.20 -24.71 29.68
CA PRO A 23 13.55 -23.29 29.60
C PRO A 23 14.70 -23.08 28.61
N LEU A 24 14.74 -21.93 27.94
CA LEU A 24 15.77 -21.53 26.93
C LEU A 24 17.24 -21.79 27.34
N ASN A 25 17.51 -21.93 28.64
CA ASN A 25 18.84 -22.22 29.19
C ASN A 25 19.17 -23.71 29.32
N TYR A 26 18.24 -24.63 29.03
CA TYR A 26 18.43 -26.08 29.17
C TYR A 26 19.41 -26.64 28.12
N HIS A 27 19.55 -25.93 27.00
CA HIS A 27 20.72 -26.02 26.13
C HIS A 27 21.35 -24.63 26.07
N LEU A 28 22.50 -24.45 26.71
CA LEU A 28 23.34 -23.26 26.55
C LEU A 28 23.58 -23.04 25.04
N TYR A 29 22.74 -22.24 24.38
CA TYR A 29 22.84 -21.97 22.94
C TYR A 29 24.21 -21.36 22.57
N THR A 30 24.89 -20.79 23.57
CA THR A 30 26.32 -20.49 23.55
C THR A 30 26.88 -20.67 24.97
N GLN A 31 28.01 -21.36 25.12
CA GLN A 31 28.83 -21.25 26.34
C GLN A 31 29.27 -19.79 26.54
N PRO A 32 29.52 -19.32 27.78
CA PRO A 32 30.11 -18.01 28.01
C PRO A 32 31.39 -17.88 27.16
N ARG A 33 31.39 -16.93 26.24
CA ARG A 33 32.52 -16.69 25.34
C ARG A 33 33.73 -16.29 26.18
N THR A 34 34.91 -16.78 25.80
CA THR A 34 36.18 -16.33 26.39
C THR A 34 36.25 -14.80 26.30
N GLU A 35 36.62 -14.15 27.41
CA GLU A 35 36.49 -12.69 27.66
C GLU A 35 37.08 -11.80 26.53
N ASN A 36 38.00 -12.32 25.72
CA ASN A 36 38.71 -11.59 24.67
C ASN A 36 37.92 -11.34 23.37
N LEU A 37 36.73 -11.93 23.16
CA LEU A 37 35.90 -11.74 21.95
C LEU A 37 34.65 -10.87 22.19
N GLN A 38 34.53 -10.22 23.34
CA GLN A 38 33.33 -9.49 23.73
C GLN A 38 32.99 -8.32 22.79
N HIS A 39 31.72 -8.27 22.38
CA HIS A 39 30.92 -7.11 21.92
C HIS A 39 31.33 -6.30 20.68
N LYS A 40 32.38 -6.67 19.92
CA LYS A 40 32.77 -5.89 18.73
C LYS A 40 32.19 -6.39 17.40
N TYR A 41 31.96 -7.70 17.28
CA TYR A 41 31.65 -8.34 15.99
C TYR A 41 30.28 -9.02 15.95
N PHE A 42 29.62 -9.19 17.08
CA PHE A 42 28.33 -9.90 17.17
C PHE A 42 27.42 -9.14 18.13
N VAL A 43 26.12 -9.31 17.94
CA VAL A 43 25.09 -8.73 18.81
C VAL A 43 25.33 -9.05 20.29
N SER A 44 25.05 -8.08 21.15
CA SER A 44 25.12 -8.28 22.60
C SER A 44 24.17 -9.39 23.08
N ASP A 45 24.62 -10.18 24.06
CA ASP A 45 23.83 -11.31 24.60
C ASP A 45 22.47 -10.85 25.13
N LYS A 46 22.41 -9.67 25.74
CA LYS A 46 21.17 -9.08 26.25
C LYS A 46 20.14 -8.82 25.14
N ILE A 47 20.54 -8.19 24.03
CA ILE A 47 19.64 -7.91 22.91
C ILE A 47 19.24 -9.22 22.22
N ARG A 48 20.19 -10.14 22.04
CA ARG A 48 19.91 -11.47 21.45
C ARG A 48 18.85 -12.22 22.25
N GLU A 49 19.03 -12.34 23.56
CA GLU A 49 18.07 -13.00 24.45
C GLU A 49 16.70 -12.31 24.44
N GLU A 50 16.67 -10.97 24.44
CA GLU A 50 15.41 -10.21 24.36
C GLU A 50 14.67 -10.49 23.05
N LEU A 51 15.37 -10.47 21.90
CA LEU A 51 14.77 -10.76 20.60
C LEU A 51 14.29 -12.21 20.48
N GLN A 52 15.05 -13.17 21.02
CA GLN A 52 14.66 -14.58 21.02
C GLN A 52 13.40 -14.82 21.85
N LYS A 53 13.34 -14.28 23.08
CA LYS A 53 12.14 -14.35 23.91
C LYS A 53 10.94 -13.70 23.24
N ARG A 54 11.13 -12.59 22.51
CA ARG A 54 10.03 -11.95 21.76
C ARG A 54 9.55 -12.81 20.60
N SER A 55 10.48 -13.43 19.87
CA SER A 55 10.17 -14.36 18.77
C SER A 55 9.34 -15.53 19.29
N GLU A 56 9.74 -16.15 20.40
CA GLU A 56 8.99 -17.26 21.01
C GLU A 56 7.56 -16.86 21.40
N SER A 57 7.39 -15.68 22.00
CA SER A 57 6.06 -15.17 22.39
C SER A 57 5.15 -14.84 21.21
N ILE A 58 5.71 -14.50 20.04
CA ILE A 58 4.92 -14.32 18.81
C ILE A 58 4.36 -15.68 18.35
N TYR A 59 5.20 -16.71 18.33
CA TYR A 59 4.86 -18.05 17.83
C TYR A 59 4.29 -18.99 18.91
N ILE A 60 3.94 -18.48 20.08
CA ILE A 60 3.29 -19.28 21.12
C ILE A 60 1.93 -19.79 20.61
N THR A 61 1.68 -21.07 20.87
CA THR A 61 0.44 -21.79 20.54
C THR A 61 -0.49 -21.84 21.76
N PRO A 62 -1.81 -21.97 21.55
CA PRO A 62 -2.77 -22.07 22.65
C PRO A 62 -2.46 -23.26 23.57
N PRO A 63 -2.56 -23.10 24.90
CA PRO A 63 -2.51 -24.22 25.83
C PRO A 63 -3.62 -25.24 25.52
N PRO A 64 -3.33 -26.55 25.54
CA PRO A 64 -4.38 -27.56 25.37
C PRO A 64 -5.35 -27.53 26.55
N GLY A 65 -6.64 -27.78 26.30
CA GLY A 65 -7.68 -27.88 27.33
C GLY A 65 -8.39 -26.57 27.70
N LEU A 66 -8.15 -25.48 26.96
CA LEU A 66 -8.98 -24.27 27.04
C LEU A 66 -10.05 -24.32 25.94
N ASP A 67 -11.32 -24.19 26.32
CA ASP A 67 -12.47 -24.11 25.39
C ASP A 67 -12.53 -22.73 24.69
N LEU A 68 -11.45 -22.37 23.97
CA LEU A 68 -11.38 -21.14 23.19
C LEU A 68 -11.94 -21.36 21.78
N PRO A 69 -12.58 -20.35 21.18
CA PRO A 69 -12.99 -20.42 19.77
C PRO A 69 -11.78 -20.66 18.86
N GLU A 70 -11.95 -21.53 17.85
CA GLU A 70 -10.91 -21.75 16.83
C GLU A 70 -10.64 -20.47 16.02
N GLU A 71 -11.71 -19.73 15.72
CA GLU A 71 -11.69 -18.48 14.97
C GLU A 71 -12.72 -17.48 15.52
N THR A 72 -12.41 -16.18 15.40
CA THR A 72 -13.38 -15.10 15.59
C THR A 72 -13.07 -13.93 14.65
N GLN A 73 -13.96 -13.63 13.70
CA GLN A 73 -13.87 -12.48 12.77
C GLN A 73 -12.50 -12.40 12.03
N GLY A 74 -12.04 -13.50 11.45
CA GLY A 74 -10.76 -13.53 10.74
C GLY A 74 -9.51 -13.60 11.63
N TYR A 75 -9.68 -13.79 12.95
CA TYR A 75 -8.60 -14.02 13.91
C TYR A 75 -8.61 -15.45 14.44
N HIS A 76 -7.45 -16.12 14.45
CA HIS A 76 -7.30 -17.50 14.90
C HIS A 76 -6.14 -17.67 15.91
N SER A 77 -5.99 -18.89 16.43
CA SER A 77 -4.91 -19.27 17.36
C SER A 77 -4.84 -18.38 18.61
N LEU A 78 -5.99 -18.19 19.25
CA LEU A 78 -6.12 -17.34 20.43
C LEU A 78 -5.31 -17.91 21.61
N VAL A 79 -4.38 -17.13 22.14
CA VAL A 79 -3.57 -17.48 23.32
C VAL A 79 -3.86 -16.46 24.43
N PRO A 80 -4.34 -16.88 25.60
CA PRO A 80 -4.53 -15.95 26.72
C PRO A 80 -3.17 -15.38 27.16
N LEU A 81 -3.09 -14.06 27.27
CA LEU A 81 -1.90 -13.35 27.74
C LEU A 81 -1.90 -13.13 29.26
N GLU A 82 -3.07 -13.28 29.88
CA GLU A 82 -3.27 -13.20 31.32
C GLU A 82 -3.58 -14.61 31.86
N PRO A 83 -3.21 -14.92 33.13
CA PRO A 83 -3.53 -16.21 33.72
C PRO A 83 -5.05 -16.42 33.77
N VAL A 84 -5.52 -17.54 33.22
CA VAL A 84 -6.95 -17.90 33.15
C VAL A 84 -7.57 -18.12 34.54
N VAL A 85 -6.73 -18.41 35.54
CA VAL A 85 -7.10 -18.66 36.94
C VAL A 85 -6.39 -17.63 37.83
N GLY A 86 -7.15 -16.82 38.57
CA GLY A 86 -6.60 -15.80 39.48
C GLY A 86 -7.44 -14.52 39.56
N GLU A 87 -6.82 -13.44 40.04
CA GLU A 87 -7.41 -12.10 40.04
C GLU A 87 -7.64 -11.62 38.59
N ARG A 88 -8.91 -11.34 38.25
CA ARG A 88 -9.30 -10.87 36.93
C ARG A 88 -9.23 -9.34 36.88
N HIS A 89 -8.79 -8.81 35.74
CA HIS A 89 -8.76 -7.37 35.53
C HIS A 89 -10.13 -6.85 35.09
N ASN A 90 -10.60 -5.81 35.78
CA ASN A 90 -11.89 -5.20 35.49
C ASN A 90 -11.71 -3.83 34.83
N PHE A 91 -12.62 -3.50 33.92
CA PHE A 91 -12.93 -2.12 33.53
C PHE A 91 -14.18 -1.72 34.29
N SER A 92 -14.04 -0.99 35.40
CA SER A 92 -15.17 -0.67 36.27
C SER A 92 -15.95 -1.95 36.67
N ASN A 93 -17.15 -2.14 36.14
CA ASN A 93 -18.02 -3.27 36.44
C ASN A 93 -17.93 -4.45 35.45
N TRP A 94 -17.13 -4.33 34.39
CA TRP A 94 -16.99 -5.39 33.38
C TRP A 94 -15.67 -6.14 33.53
N HIS A 95 -15.75 -7.46 33.42
CA HIS A 95 -14.57 -8.33 33.38
C HIS A 95 -13.91 -8.26 32.00
N SER A 96 -12.58 -8.16 31.98
CA SER A 96 -11.80 -8.15 30.75
C SER A 96 -10.77 -9.27 30.74
N THR A 97 -10.60 -9.86 29.56
CA THR A 97 -9.59 -10.87 29.27
C THR A 97 -8.83 -10.50 28.01
N VAL A 98 -7.55 -10.85 27.94
CA VAL A 98 -6.67 -10.46 26.84
C VAL A 98 -6.09 -11.69 26.15
N TYR A 99 -6.21 -11.71 24.82
CA TYR A 99 -5.71 -12.77 23.97
C TYR A 99 -4.72 -12.21 22.95
N LYS A 100 -3.68 -12.98 22.63
CA LYS A 100 -2.95 -12.86 21.37
C LYS A 100 -3.70 -13.68 20.32
N ALA A 101 -3.96 -13.12 19.16
CA ALA A 101 -4.53 -13.85 18.02
C ALA A 101 -3.76 -13.51 16.75
N THR A 102 -3.78 -14.38 15.75
CA THR A 102 -3.18 -14.15 14.44
C THR A 102 -4.29 -13.83 13.44
N ASN A 103 -4.10 -12.80 12.62
CA ASN A 103 -5.07 -12.45 11.57
C ASN A 103 -4.83 -13.28 10.30
N PHE A 104 -5.90 -13.80 9.69
CA PHE A 104 -5.83 -14.63 8.48
C PHE A 104 -5.34 -13.87 7.23
N MET A 105 -5.64 -12.57 7.13
CA MET A 105 -5.37 -11.78 5.92
C MET A 105 -3.90 -11.38 5.80
N ASP A 106 -3.26 -11.03 6.92
CA ASP A 106 -1.88 -10.54 6.92
C ASP A 106 -0.88 -11.46 7.64
N GLY A 107 -1.35 -12.44 8.39
CA GLY A 107 -0.53 -13.37 9.16
C GLY A 107 0.16 -12.76 10.38
N PHE A 108 -0.15 -11.51 10.75
CA PHE A 108 0.47 -10.83 11.88
C PHE A 108 -0.27 -11.10 13.20
N PRO A 109 0.44 -11.10 14.34
CA PRO A 109 -0.16 -11.22 15.66
C PRO A 109 -0.76 -9.88 16.13
N TYR A 110 -1.93 -9.97 16.76
CA TYR A 110 -2.67 -8.86 17.35
C TYR A 110 -3.09 -9.18 18.79
N VAL A 111 -3.42 -8.14 19.55
CA VAL A 111 -4.02 -8.27 20.88
C VAL A 111 -5.51 -8.06 20.76
N MET A 112 -6.29 -9.04 21.21
CA MET A 112 -7.73 -8.91 21.35
C MET A 112 -8.07 -8.77 22.82
N ARG A 113 -8.60 -7.62 23.20
CA ARG A 113 -9.13 -7.39 24.54
C ARG A 113 -10.63 -7.63 24.51
N ARG A 114 -11.06 -8.68 25.21
CA ARG A 114 -12.46 -9.07 25.38
C ARG A 114 -13.03 -8.37 26.60
N ILE A 115 -14.26 -7.90 26.47
CA ILE A 115 -15.14 -7.47 27.56
C ILE A 115 -16.29 -8.46 27.63
N GLU A 116 -16.37 -9.21 28.71
CA GLU A 116 -17.32 -10.30 28.91
C GLU A 116 -18.72 -9.79 29.24
N ASN A 117 -19.74 -10.52 28.80
CA ASN A 117 -21.16 -10.23 29.05
C ASN A 117 -21.59 -8.79 28.71
N PHE A 118 -20.97 -8.19 27.69
CA PHE A 118 -21.31 -6.86 27.20
C PHE A 118 -22.27 -6.95 26.01
N ARG A 119 -23.45 -6.34 26.15
CA ARG A 119 -24.42 -6.19 25.06
C ARG A 119 -24.36 -4.76 24.52
N LEU A 120 -23.96 -4.63 23.26
CA LEU A 120 -23.94 -3.34 22.57
C LEU A 120 -25.37 -2.83 22.38
N ILE A 121 -25.63 -1.60 22.86
CA ILE A 121 -26.96 -0.96 22.79
C ILE A 121 -27.16 -0.26 21.43
N SER A 122 -26.12 0.39 20.92
CA SER A 122 -26.11 1.10 19.64
C SER A 122 -24.82 0.84 18.88
N GLU A 123 -24.92 0.55 17.58
CA GLU A 123 -23.74 0.44 16.69
C GLU A 123 -22.95 1.76 16.59
N SER A 124 -23.61 2.91 16.85
CA SER A 124 -22.92 4.21 16.92
C SER A 124 -21.82 4.23 17.99
N ALA A 125 -21.90 3.40 19.02
CA ALA A 125 -20.86 3.33 20.05
C ALA A 125 -19.51 2.84 19.50
N LEU A 126 -19.52 2.01 18.45
CA LEU A 126 -18.30 1.54 17.80
C LEU A 126 -17.68 2.61 16.88
N SER A 127 -18.40 3.68 16.52
CA SER A 127 -17.88 4.72 15.63
C SER A 127 -16.67 5.46 16.21
N GLY A 128 -16.55 5.52 17.54
CA GLY A 128 -15.40 6.12 18.23
C GLY A 128 -14.08 5.42 17.89
N ILE A 129 -14.11 4.13 17.59
CA ILE A 129 -12.92 3.34 17.22
C ILE A 129 -12.33 3.82 15.90
N LYS A 130 -13.16 4.32 14.98
CA LYS A 130 -12.66 4.91 13.73
C LYS A 130 -11.80 6.15 13.99
N ALA A 131 -12.13 6.96 15.00
CA ALA A 131 -11.31 8.10 15.41
C ALA A 131 -9.99 7.62 16.03
N TRP A 132 -10.06 6.64 16.94
CA TRP A 132 -8.87 6.03 17.57
C TRP A 132 -7.91 5.36 16.57
N SER A 133 -8.44 4.69 15.54
CA SER A 133 -7.63 4.04 14.50
C SER A 133 -6.79 5.01 13.65
N ARG A 134 -7.15 6.30 13.66
CA ARG A 134 -6.41 7.37 12.96
C ARG A 134 -5.27 7.94 13.79
N ILE A 135 -5.30 7.78 15.13
CA ILE A 135 -4.23 8.27 16.00
C ILE A 135 -3.06 7.30 15.93
N ARG A 136 -1.89 7.81 15.51
CA ARG A 136 -0.63 7.08 15.53
C ARG A 136 0.35 7.79 16.45
N HIS A 137 0.78 7.14 17.52
CA HIS A 137 1.75 7.71 18.45
C HIS A 137 2.69 6.60 19.00
N PRO A 138 4.01 6.85 19.12
CA PRO A 138 4.98 5.84 19.56
C PRO A 138 4.69 5.21 20.93
N ASN A 139 4.00 5.94 21.81
CA ASN A 139 3.63 5.53 23.17
C ASN A 139 2.14 5.20 23.33
N LEU A 140 1.43 4.98 22.23
CA LEU A 140 0.05 4.51 22.23
C LEU A 140 0.00 3.16 21.50
N VAL A 141 -0.67 2.16 22.07
CA VAL A 141 -0.94 0.92 21.33
C VAL A 141 -2.09 1.20 20.38
N THR A 142 -1.85 1.07 19.08
CA THR A 142 -2.84 1.45 18.05
C THR A 142 -4.06 0.54 18.12
N VAL A 143 -5.25 1.14 18.15
CA VAL A 143 -6.53 0.44 18.00
C VAL A 143 -6.76 0.14 16.52
N LYS A 144 -7.13 -1.09 16.18
CA LYS A 144 -7.39 -1.52 14.80
C LYS A 144 -8.87 -1.52 14.49
N GLU A 145 -9.63 -2.26 15.28
CA GLU A 145 -11.06 -2.43 15.11
C GLU A 145 -11.73 -2.84 16.43
N ALA A 146 -13.06 -2.83 16.44
CA ALA A 146 -13.86 -3.37 17.52
C ALA A 146 -15.14 -3.97 16.96
N PHE A 147 -15.61 -5.03 17.58
CA PHE A 147 -16.79 -5.77 17.15
C PHE A 147 -17.38 -6.57 18.31
N THR A 148 -18.62 -7.03 18.16
CA THR A 148 -19.25 -7.94 19.11
C THR A 148 -19.25 -9.37 18.58
N THR A 149 -19.16 -10.35 19.47
CA THR A 149 -19.14 -11.77 19.10
C THR A 149 -19.85 -12.63 20.13
N LEU A 150 -20.41 -13.75 19.66
CA LEU A 150 -21.02 -14.83 20.45
C LEU A 150 -20.11 -16.07 20.55
N ALA A 151 -18.92 -16.04 19.92
CA ALA A 151 -18.05 -17.21 19.79
C ALA A 151 -17.62 -17.80 21.16
N PHE A 152 -17.58 -16.98 22.21
CA PHE A 152 -17.22 -17.39 23.57
C PHE A 152 -18.42 -17.82 24.44
N ASN A 153 -19.56 -18.14 23.82
CA ASN A 153 -20.81 -18.53 24.50
C ASN A 153 -21.41 -17.42 25.40
N ASP A 154 -21.05 -16.16 25.18
CA ASP A 154 -21.67 -14.98 25.79
C ASP A 154 -21.70 -13.81 24.80
N ASN A 155 -22.40 -12.73 25.15
CA ASN A 155 -22.27 -11.47 24.39
C ASN A 155 -20.96 -10.80 24.79
N SER A 156 -19.98 -10.79 23.90
CA SER A 156 -18.68 -10.20 24.15
C SER A 156 -18.40 -9.03 23.22
N LEU A 157 -17.80 -7.96 23.77
CA LEU A 157 -17.17 -6.90 22.97
C LEU A 157 -15.68 -7.23 22.84
N MET A 158 -15.18 -7.24 21.61
CA MET A 158 -13.78 -7.40 21.28
C MET A 158 -13.22 -6.08 20.76
N VAL A 159 -12.09 -5.65 21.31
CA VAL A 159 -11.33 -4.51 20.77
C VAL A 159 -9.92 -5.00 20.42
N VAL A 160 -9.49 -4.76 19.19
CA VAL A 160 -8.24 -5.28 18.63
C VAL A 160 -7.16 -4.20 18.59
N TYR A 161 -5.95 -4.55 19.02
CA TYR A 161 -4.79 -3.68 19.15
C TYR A 161 -3.53 -4.30 18.54
N ASP A 162 -2.51 -3.48 18.26
CA ASP A 162 -1.17 -3.96 17.89
C ASP A 162 -0.56 -4.85 19.00
N TYR A 163 0.06 -5.98 18.63
CA TYR A 163 0.75 -6.85 19.58
C TYR A 163 2.18 -6.38 19.86
N HIS A 164 2.50 -6.24 21.15
CA HIS A 164 3.84 -5.98 21.65
C HIS A 164 4.29 -7.16 22.52
N PRO A 165 5.16 -8.05 22.01
CA PRO A 165 5.54 -9.27 22.73
C PRO A 165 6.31 -8.95 24.02
N ASN A 166 6.10 -9.78 25.05
CA ASN A 166 6.71 -9.65 26.37
C ASN A 166 6.43 -8.31 27.07
N SER A 167 5.30 -7.69 26.75
CA SER A 167 4.87 -6.50 27.48
C SER A 167 4.35 -6.89 28.86
N GLU A 168 4.75 -6.13 29.87
CA GLU A 168 4.24 -6.24 31.24
C GLU A 168 3.50 -4.95 31.58
N THR A 169 2.52 -5.01 32.48
CA THR A 169 1.90 -3.78 33.00
C THR A 169 2.89 -3.02 33.91
N LEU A 170 2.71 -1.70 34.07
CA LEU A 170 3.51 -0.93 35.05
C LEU A 170 3.38 -1.52 36.47
N ASN A 171 2.19 -2.03 36.80
CA ASN A 171 1.93 -2.71 38.06
C ASN A 171 2.84 -3.93 38.22
N GLU A 172 2.84 -4.86 37.27
CA GLU A 172 3.67 -6.08 37.33
C GLU A 172 5.16 -5.77 37.32
N ALA A 173 5.57 -4.79 36.52
CA ALA A 173 6.97 -4.43 36.36
C ALA A 173 7.56 -3.81 37.65
N HIS A 174 6.79 -2.94 38.33
CA HIS A 174 7.32 -2.09 39.42
C HIS A 174 6.58 -2.16 40.76
N LEU A 175 5.26 -2.35 40.78
CA LEU A 175 4.43 -2.23 42.01
C LEU A 175 4.09 -3.58 42.66
N LYS A 176 4.03 -4.66 41.88
CA LYS A 176 3.73 -6.00 42.38
C LYS A 176 4.91 -6.51 43.21
N SER A 177 4.65 -6.82 44.47
CA SER A 177 5.67 -7.34 45.41
C SER A 177 6.28 -8.64 44.86
N LYS A 178 7.57 -8.59 44.52
CA LYS A 178 8.31 -9.77 44.05
C LYS A 178 8.66 -10.64 45.26
N ALA A 179 8.54 -11.96 45.10
CA ALA A 179 8.93 -12.90 46.14
C ALA A 179 10.39 -12.66 46.56
N PRO A 180 10.70 -12.69 47.86
CA PRO A 180 12.06 -12.42 48.34
C PRO A 180 13.03 -13.45 47.75
N GLN A 181 14.10 -12.97 47.11
CA GLN A 181 15.11 -13.83 46.51
C GLN A 181 16.27 -14.04 47.50
N PHE A 182 16.79 -15.28 47.53
CA PHE A 182 18.02 -15.60 48.25
C PHE A 182 19.21 -15.15 47.41
N ILE A 183 19.83 -14.04 47.80
CA ILE A 183 21.09 -13.56 47.22
C ILE A 183 22.17 -13.71 48.29
N ASN A 184 23.24 -14.45 47.97
CA ASN A 184 24.35 -14.75 48.89
C ASN A 184 23.89 -15.34 50.25
N GLY A 185 22.89 -16.23 50.24
CA GLY A 185 22.40 -16.90 51.45
C GLY A 185 21.60 -16.01 52.41
N ARG A 186 21.26 -14.77 52.04
CA ARG A 186 20.36 -13.89 52.81
C ARG A 186 19.07 -13.63 52.05
N LEU A 187 17.96 -13.66 52.79
CA LEU A 187 16.65 -13.26 52.29
C LEU A 187 16.64 -11.73 52.11
N GLN A 188 16.72 -11.25 50.86
CA GLN A 188 16.60 -9.81 50.57
C GLN A 188 15.21 -9.50 50.00
N THR A 189 14.55 -8.51 50.60
CA THR A 189 13.30 -7.95 50.08
C THR A 189 13.61 -6.99 48.93
N GLN A 190 13.06 -7.26 47.74
CA GLN A 190 13.28 -6.45 46.53
C GLN A 190 12.38 -5.20 46.45
N ASN A 191 12.23 -4.45 47.54
CA ASN A 191 11.52 -3.15 47.50
C ASN A 191 12.50 -2.02 47.13
N ALA A 192 13.08 -2.11 45.93
CA ALA A 192 13.92 -1.05 45.39
C ALA A 192 13.04 0.09 44.85
N ARG A 193 13.23 1.30 45.37
CA ARG A 193 12.56 2.50 44.83
C ARG A 193 13.01 2.76 43.40
N MET A 194 12.08 3.21 42.56
CA MET A 194 12.38 3.54 41.18
C MET A 194 13.32 4.73 41.09
N ALA A 195 14.27 4.67 40.16
CA ALA A 195 15.14 5.80 39.88
C ALA A 195 14.32 6.96 39.26
N GLU A 196 14.56 8.18 39.73
CA GLU A 196 13.82 9.36 39.29
C GLU A 196 13.86 9.55 37.76
N ARG A 197 15.01 9.27 37.13
CA ARG A 197 15.16 9.34 35.66
C ARG A 197 14.20 8.42 34.90
N THR A 198 13.92 7.23 35.44
CA THR A 198 12.94 6.31 34.85
C THR A 198 11.52 6.87 34.96
N ILE A 199 11.21 7.54 36.07
CA ILE A 199 9.91 8.17 36.30
C ILE A 199 9.71 9.33 35.32
N TRP A 200 10.72 10.19 35.14
CA TRP A 200 10.67 11.27 34.15
C TRP A 200 10.45 10.74 32.73
N SER A 201 11.18 9.68 32.33
CA SER A 201 10.99 9.03 31.03
C SER A 201 9.53 8.56 30.83
N TYR A 202 8.91 7.95 31.84
CA TYR A 202 7.50 7.55 31.77
C TYR A 202 6.54 8.75 31.72
N VAL A 203 6.77 9.77 32.54
CA VAL A 203 5.94 10.99 32.58
C VAL A 203 5.94 11.69 31.22
N ILE A 204 7.12 11.86 30.61
CA ILE A 204 7.26 12.50 29.30
C ILE A 204 6.55 11.69 28.21
N GLN A 205 6.74 10.37 28.21
CA GLN A 205 6.10 9.48 27.23
C GLN A 205 4.57 9.48 27.35
N ILE A 206 4.03 9.45 28.56
CA ILE A 206 2.57 9.50 28.79
C ILE A 206 2.03 10.89 28.47
N ALA A 207 2.70 11.97 28.89
CA ALA A 207 2.32 13.34 28.57
C ALA A 207 2.28 13.59 27.06
N SER A 208 3.22 13.01 26.29
CA SER A 208 3.22 13.08 24.82
C SER A 208 1.97 12.44 24.19
N VAL A 209 1.50 11.31 24.75
CA VAL A 209 0.25 10.69 24.30
C VAL A 209 -0.94 11.58 24.63
N LEU A 210 -1.04 12.06 25.88
CA LEU A 210 -2.13 12.92 26.32
C LEU A 210 -2.24 14.15 25.43
N LYS A 211 -1.12 14.80 25.11
CA LYS A 211 -1.10 15.96 24.20
C LYS A 211 -1.70 15.63 22.85
N THR A 212 -1.22 14.55 22.22
CA THR A 212 -1.67 14.13 20.89
C THR A 212 -3.17 13.78 20.87
N VAL A 213 -3.64 13.10 21.92
CA VAL A 213 -5.06 12.71 22.05
C VAL A 213 -5.95 13.92 22.33
N HIS A 214 -5.52 14.82 23.21
CA HIS A 214 -6.27 16.03 23.57
C HIS A 214 -6.38 17.00 22.38
N GLU A 215 -5.32 17.16 21.59
CA GLU A 215 -5.31 17.95 20.36
C GLU A 215 -6.20 17.35 19.26
N ALA A 216 -6.41 16.03 19.27
CA ALA A 216 -7.35 15.33 18.38
C ALA A 216 -8.82 15.44 18.85
N GLY A 217 -9.10 16.16 19.94
CA GLY A 217 -10.45 16.31 20.48
C GLY A 217 -10.97 15.07 21.22
N LEU A 218 -10.07 14.21 21.69
CA LEU A 218 -10.37 12.99 22.45
C LEU A 218 -9.80 13.07 23.87
N ALA A 219 -10.13 12.08 24.71
CA ALA A 219 -9.57 11.89 26.04
C ALA A 219 -9.15 10.42 26.19
N VAL A 220 -8.07 10.15 26.92
CA VAL A 220 -7.55 8.78 27.10
C VAL A 220 -8.44 7.97 28.03
N ARG A 221 -9.02 8.63 29.04
CA ARG A 221 -9.97 8.10 30.03
C ARG A 221 -9.45 7.03 30.98
N VAL A 222 -8.31 6.43 30.68
CA VAL A 222 -7.70 5.32 31.43
C VAL A 222 -6.19 5.51 31.47
N VAL A 223 -5.69 6.17 32.52
CA VAL A 223 -4.26 6.34 32.78
C VAL A 223 -3.93 5.67 34.10
N ASP A 224 -3.81 4.34 34.08
CA ASP A 224 -3.58 3.51 35.26
C ASP A 224 -2.41 2.52 35.11
N ASP A 225 -1.93 2.03 36.25
CA ASP A 225 -0.78 1.14 36.35
C ASP A 225 -0.99 -0.25 35.74
N ASN A 226 -2.23 -0.71 35.55
CA ASN A 226 -2.58 -1.98 34.91
C ASN A 226 -2.87 -1.85 33.41
N LYS A 227 -2.99 -0.63 32.86
CA LYS A 227 -3.32 -0.39 31.44
C LYS A 227 -2.20 0.30 30.67
N ILE A 228 -1.14 0.69 31.35
CA ILE A 228 0.11 1.15 30.75
C ILE A 228 1.09 0.00 30.72
N LEU A 229 1.58 -0.31 29.51
CA LEU A 229 2.45 -1.44 29.23
C LEU A 229 3.91 -0.99 29.11
N VAL A 230 4.81 -1.64 29.84
CA VAL A 230 6.25 -1.59 29.64
C VAL A 230 6.60 -2.59 28.54
N THR A 231 6.98 -2.09 27.38
CA THR A 231 7.19 -2.89 26.15
C THR A 231 8.66 -3.15 25.84
N SER A 232 9.55 -2.37 26.46
CA SER A 232 11.01 -2.55 26.47
C SER A 232 11.59 -1.72 27.61
N LYS A 233 12.91 -1.72 27.79
CA LYS A 233 13.58 -0.97 28.84
C LYS A 233 13.21 0.51 28.73
N ASN A 234 12.60 1.05 29.79
CA ASN A 234 12.13 2.43 29.89
C ASN A 234 11.14 2.86 28.80
N ARG A 235 10.45 1.94 28.10
CA ARG A 235 9.51 2.28 27.03
C ARG A 235 8.09 1.87 27.40
N VAL A 236 7.23 2.86 27.61
CA VAL A 236 5.82 2.66 27.99
C VAL A 236 4.85 2.95 26.85
N ARG A 237 3.72 2.23 26.83
CA ARG A 237 2.60 2.47 25.92
C ARG A 237 1.26 2.38 26.64
N ILE A 238 0.31 3.27 26.33
CA ILE A 238 -1.07 3.16 26.81
C ILE A 238 -1.80 2.10 25.97
N GLY A 239 -2.30 1.04 26.60
CA GLY A 239 -2.73 -0.20 25.93
C GLY A 239 -4.24 -0.45 25.83
N SER A 240 -5.11 0.47 26.25
CA SER A 240 -6.56 0.20 26.35
C SER A 240 -7.46 1.38 26.00
N CYS A 241 -6.99 2.26 25.12
CA CYS A 241 -7.78 3.37 24.61
C CYS A 241 -8.97 2.90 23.75
N GLY A 242 -10.05 3.68 23.73
CA GLY A 242 -11.26 3.42 22.95
C GLY A 242 -12.29 2.50 23.61
N ILE A 243 -11.91 1.71 24.62
CA ILE A 243 -12.86 0.82 25.32
C ILE A 243 -13.88 1.63 26.11
N VAL A 244 -13.43 2.59 26.94
CA VAL A 244 -14.34 3.37 27.79
C VAL A 244 -15.26 4.25 26.95
N ASP A 245 -14.82 4.72 25.79
CA ASP A 245 -15.62 5.45 24.81
C ASP A 245 -16.82 4.61 24.32
N ILE A 246 -16.65 3.29 24.14
CA ILE A 246 -17.73 2.37 23.79
C ILE A 246 -18.62 2.11 25.01
N LEU A 247 -18.01 1.78 26.16
CA LEU A 247 -18.74 1.40 27.37
C LEU A 247 -19.61 2.54 27.93
N MET A 248 -19.20 3.79 27.73
CA MET A 248 -19.88 4.98 28.26
C MET A 248 -20.43 5.91 27.17
N HIS A 249 -20.71 5.39 25.97
CA HIS A 249 -21.08 6.18 24.77
C HIS A 249 -22.28 7.14 24.97
N GLU A 250 -23.26 6.77 25.81
CA GLU A 250 -24.48 7.57 26.01
C GLU A 250 -24.32 8.71 27.04
N ALA A 251 -23.25 8.69 27.85
CA ALA A 251 -22.98 9.75 28.81
C ALA A 251 -22.37 10.93 28.07
N ARG A 252 -23.18 11.93 27.69
CA ARG A 252 -22.68 13.24 27.21
C ARG A 252 -21.86 13.89 28.32
N GLN A 253 -20.56 13.64 28.31
CA GLN A 253 -19.59 14.21 29.22
C GLN A 253 -18.85 15.33 28.51
N ASP A 254 -18.58 16.42 29.24
CA ASP A 254 -17.76 17.51 28.73
C ASP A 254 -16.34 17.00 28.45
N MET A 255 -15.90 17.09 27.19
CA MET A 255 -14.57 16.66 26.78
C MET A 255 -13.46 17.38 27.56
N ALA A 256 -13.67 18.66 27.90
CA ALA A 256 -12.69 19.39 28.70
C ALA A 256 -12.55 18.77 30.09
N LEU A 257 -13.65 18.34 30.72
CA LEU A 257 -13.62 17.68 32.02
C LEU A 257 -12.89 16.32 31.94
N LEU A 258 -13.17 15.53 30.91
CA LEU A 258 -12.47 14.24 30.69
C LEU A 258 -10.96 14.43 30.52
N GLN A 259 -10.54 15.49 29.82
CA GLN A 259 -9.13 15.83 29.67
C GLN A 259 -8.50 16.29 31.00
N GLN A 260 -9.25 16.94 31.90
CA GLN A 260 -8.79 17.27 33.26
C GLN A 260 -8.66 16.02 34.15
N GLU A 261 -9.53 15.03 33.96
CA GLU A 261 -9.45 13.73 34.64
C GLU A 261 -8.20 12.96 34.21
N ASP A 262 -7.86 12.97 32.91
CA ASP A 262 -6.62 12.36 32.40
C ASP A 262 -5.36 12.89 33.11
N LEU A 263 -5.27 14.21 33.28
CA LEU A 263 -4.16 14.86 33.99
C LEU A 263 -4.12 14.43 35.47
N SER A 264 -5.28 14.36 36.11
CA SER A 264 -5.40 13.91 37.51
C SER A 264 -4.99 12.46 37.69
N MET A 265 -5.36 11.58 36.75
CA MET A 265 -4.96 10.17 36.75
C MET A 265 -3.44 10.02 36.55
N LEU A 266 -2.83 10.80 35.66
CA LEU A 266 -1.36 10.84 35.52
C LEU A 266 -0.68 11.27 36.83
N GLY A 267 -1.21 12.30 37.51
CA GLY A 267 -0.69 12.71 38.82
C GLY A 267 -0.77 11.59 39.85
N GLY A 268 -1.91 10.91 39.93
CA GLY A 268 -2.10 9.76 40.82
C GLY A 268 -1.16 8.60 40.52
N LEU A 269 -0.89 8.33 39.23
CA LEU A 269 0.08 7.33 38.80
C LEU A 269 1.51 7.67 39.26
N ILE A 270 1.92 8.93 39.15
CA ILE A 270 3.24 9.38 39.62
C ILE A 270 3.40 9.10 41.12
N PHE A 271 2.39 9.44 41.94
CA PHE A 271 2.43 9.14 43.38
C PHE A 271 2.55 7.64 43.66
N LYS A 272 1.78 6.79 42.97
CA LYS A 272 1.85 5.33 43.12
C LYS A 272 3.26 4.80 42.81
N LEU A 273 3.84 5.22 41.69
CA LEU A 273 5.18 4.77 41.26
C LEU A 273 6.27 5.25 42.21
N CYS A 274 6.23 6.51 42.63
CA CYS A 274 7.25 7.06 43.51
C CYS A 274 7.20 6.47 44.93
N CYS A 275 5.99 6.22 45.45
CA CYS A 275 5.78 5.61 46.76
C CYS A 275 5.94 4.09 46.75
N ASN A 276 5.99 3.47 45.56
CA ASN A 276 5.90 2.02 45.36
C ASN A 276 4.70 1.40 46.10
N ASP A 277 3.53 2.05 45.99
CA ASP A 277 2.31 1.68 46.69
C ASP A 277 1.08 2.05 45.85
N VAL A 278 0.29 1.03 45.47
CA VAL A 278 -0.95 1.20 44.70
C VAL A 278 -1.98 2.00 45.49
N ALA A 279 -1.95 1.93 46.83
CA ALA A 279 -2.85 2.64 47.74
C ALA A 279 -2.32 4.03 48.14
N ALA A 280 -1.24 4.53 47.53
CA ALA A 280 -0.63 5.83 47.88
C ALA A 280 -1.65 6.98 47.87
N MET A 281 -2.60 6.95 46.92
CA MET A 281 -3.63 7.97 46.78
C MET A 281 -4.69 7.97 47.90
N ASN A 282 -4.81 6.89 48.68
CA ASN A 282 -5.73 6.84 49.83
C ASN A 282 -5.26 7.74 50.98
N ASN A 283 -3.97 8.06 51.05
CA ASN A 283 -3.39 8.98 52.02
C ASN A 283 -2.41 9.95 51.33
N LEU A 284 -3.00 10.92 50.63
CA LEU A 284 -2.25 11.92 49.87
C LEU A 284 -1.19 12.66 50.72
N PRO A 285 -1.45 13.11 51.96
CA PRO A 285 -0.43 13.76 52.78
C PRO A 285 0.83 12.92 52.97
N LYS A 286 0.67 11.62 53.25
CA LYS A 286 1.79 10.68 53.39
C LYS A 286 2.53 10.46 52.06
N ALA A 287 1.80 10.39 50.95
CA ALA A 287 2.39 10.25 49.62
C ALA A 287 3.23 11.49 49.24
N VAL A 288 2.73 12.71 49.52
CA VAL A 288 3.44 13.97 49.29
C VAL A 288 4.71 14.09 50.14
N GLU A 289 4.65 13.63 51.39
CA GLU A 289 5.82 13.56 52.26
C GLU A 289 6.87 12.56 51.73
N CYS A 290 6.44 11.38 51.30
CA CYS A 290 7.30 10.38 50.69
C CYS A 290 8.04 10.96 49.47
N LEU A 291 7.30 11.66 48.61
CA LEU A 291 7.82 12.31 47.40
C LEU A 291 8.91 13.33 47.74
N GLY A 292 8.61 14.24 48.67
CA GLY A 292 9.52 15.32 49.07
C GLY A 292 10.77 14.86 49.80
N ARG A 293 10.78 13.63 50.36
CA ARG A 293 11.95 13.06 51.03
C ARG A 293 12.93 12.37 50.08
N HIS A 294 12.45 11.83 48.95
CA HIS A 294 13.23 10.92 48.11
C HIS A 294 13.44 11.37 46.66
N TYR A 295 12.68 12.36 46.19
CA TYR A 295 12.73 12.83 44.80
C TYR A 295 12.87 14.36 44.74
N SER A 296 13.23 14.88 43.57
CA SER A 296 13.40 16.31 43.34
C SER A 296 12.13 17.14 43.59
N ALA A 297 12.33 18.41 43.91
CA ALA A 297 11.25 19.37 44.04
C ALA A 297 10.48 19.56 42.72
N GLU A 298 11.15 19.43 41.57
CA GLU A 298 10.55 19.53 40.24
C GLU A 298 9.50 18.43 40.02
N LEU A 299 9.86 17.16 40.29
CA LEU A 299 8.92 16.04 40.17
C LEU A 299 7.75 16.17 41.14
N LYS A 300 8.03 16.61 42.37
CA LYS A 300 6.99 16.89 43.38
C LYS A 300 6.02 17.96 42.91
N ASN A 301 6.51 19.06 42.34
CA ASN A 301 5.68 20.16 41.85
C ASN A 301 4.80 19.73 40.68
N VAL A 302 5.35 18.93 39.75
CA VAL A 302 4.59 18.34 38.63
C VAL A 302 3.48 17.41 39.15
N ALA A 303 3.79 16.51 40.07
CA ALA A 303 2.79 15.60 40.65
C ALA A 303 1.65 16.36 41.35
N LEU A 304 1.98 17.40 42.13
CA LEU A 304 0.99 18.25 42.80
C LEU A 304 0.14 19.08 41.83
N PHE A 305 0.75 19.62 40.78
CA PHE A 305 0.03 20.34 39.72
C PHE A 305 -0.98 19.43 39.01
N LEU A 306 -0.59 18.17 38.73
CA LEU A 306 -1.46 17.21 38.06
C LEU A 306 -2.69 16.82 38.89
N ILE A 307 -2.57 16.75 40.21
CA ILE A 307 -3.71 16.43 41.11
C ILE A 307 -4.48 17.66 41.61
N SER A 308 -4.05 18.88 41.26
CA SER A 308 -4.76 20.09 41.70
C SER A 308 -6.17 20.15 41.12
N ASN A 309 -7.05 20.92 41.75
CA ASN A 309 -8.41 21.12 41.24
C ASN A 309 -8.39 21.60 39.77
N PRO A 310 -9.38 21.18 38.95
CA PRO A 310 -9.53 21.67 37.58
C PRO A 310 -9.57 23.20 37.55
N GLY A 311 -8.85 23.80 36.60
CA GLY A 311 -8.80 25.24 36.43
C GLY A 311 -8.35 25.62 35.03
N PRO A 312 -8.58 26.87 34.58
CA PRO A 312 -8.29 27.30 33.21
C PRO A 312 -6.80 27.19 32.83
N HIS A 313 -5.91 27.21 33.83
CA HIS A 313 -4.47 27.07 33.63
C HIS A 313 -3.96 25.62 33.75
N LYS A 314 -4.80 24.67 34.19
CA LYS A 314 -4.45 23.26 34.26
C LYS A 314 -4.67 22.66 32.87
N SER A 315 -3.63 22.62 32.06
CA SER A 315 -3.70 22.06 30.70
C SER A 315 -2.47 21.23 30.40
N ILE A 316 -2.58 20.34 29.41
CA ILE A 316 -1.43 19.57 28.94
C ILE A 316 -0.29 20.48 28.47
N ARG A 317 -0.60 21.64 27.88
CA ARG A 317 0.41 22.63 27.46
C ARG A 317 1.22 23.15 28.65
N GLN A 318 0.56 23.50 29.75
CA GLN A 318 1.24 23.96 30.95
C GLN A 318 2.14 22.88 31.58
N LEU A 319 1.74 21.60 31.49
CA LEU A 319 2.61 20.49 31.90
C LEU A 319 3.91 20.46 31.07
N PHE A 320 3.81 20.64 29.75
CA PHE A 320 4.98 20.71 28.86
C PHE A 320 5.92 21.88 29.20
N ASP A 321 5.37 23.03 29.60
CA ASP A 321 6.17 24.16 30.07
C ASP A 321 6.92 23.84 31.37
N MET A 322 6.33 23.02 32.26
CA MET A 322 6.97 22.59 33.51
C MET A 322 8.08 21.54 33.32
N ILE A 323 7.97 20.68 32.30
CA ILE A 323 8.90 19.54 32.09
C ILE A 323 9.90 19.78 30.94
N GLY A 324 9.95 20.99 30.40
CA GLY A 324 10.70 21.32 29.18
C GLY A 324 12.19 20.93 29.20
N SER A 325 12.86 21.08 30.35
CA SER A 325 14.25 20.66 30.57
C SER A 325 14.42 19.14 30.44
N GLN A 326 13.51 18.37 31.02
CA GLN A 326 13.54 16.91 31.05
C GLN A 326 13.27 16.31 29.67
N ILE A 327 12.48 16.99 28.82
CA ILE A 327 12.20 16.56 27.45
C ILE A 327 13.48 16.47 26.62
N ILE A 328 14.39 17.45 26.75
CA ILE A 328 15.65 17.46 25.98
C ILE A 328 16.52 16.27 26.39
N MET A 329 16.61 15.98 27.68
CA MET A 329 17.37 14.83 28.18
C MET A 329 16.81 13.49 27.69
N GLU A 330 15.48 13.37 27.59
CA GLU A 330 14.84 12.17 27.07
C GLU A 330 15.03 12.03 25.54
N LEU A 331 15.03 13.16 24.81
CA LEU A 331 15.32 13.17 23.37
C LEU A 331 16.76 12.68 23.10
N ASP A 332 17.73 13.21 23.85
CA ASP A 332 19.14 12.80 23.73
C ASP A 332 19.31 11.30 24.05
N GLU A 333 18.64 10.79 25.09
CA GLU A 333 18.68 9.36 25.41
C GLU A 333 18.03 8.50 24.32
N SER A 334 16.93 8.98 23.72
CA SER A 334 16.27 8.31 22.60
C SER A 334 17.17 8.24 21.37
N GLN A 335 17.91 9.32 21.05
CA GLN A 335 18.89 9.33 19.95
C GLN A 335 20.06 8.38 20.23
N ASN A 336 20.62 8.44 21.45
CA ASN A 336 21.67 7.51 21.87
C ASN A 336 21.21 6.04 21.83
N ALA A 337 19.93 5.76 22.06
CA ALA A 337 19.37 4.42 21.94
C ALA A 337 19.25 3.98 20.48
N VAL A 338 18.89 4.88 19.57
CA VAL A 338 18.86 4.63 18.12
C VAL A 338 20.26 4.30 17.60
N ASP A 339 21.27 5.12 17.93
CA ASP A 339 22.65 4.89 17.49
C ASP A 339 23.20 3.54 17.97
N ARG A 340 22.87 3.16 19.22
CA ARG A 340 23.22 1.84 19.77
C ARG A 340 22.58 0.71 18.98
N LEU A 341 21.28 0.80 18.69
CA LEU A 341 20.56 -0.24 17.94
C LEU A 341 21.02 -0.31 16.47
N GLU A 342 21.33 0.83 15.84
CA GLU A 342 21.86 0.88 14.48
C GLU A 342 23.23 0.21 14.40
N SER A 343 24.11 0.47 15.37
CA SER A 343 25.42 -0.17 15.48
C SER A 343 25.30 -1.70 15.61
N GLU A 344 24.43 -2.17 16.51
CA GLU A 344 24.16 -3.61 16.69
C GLU A 344 23.58 -4.24 15.41
N MET A 345 22.63 -3.56 14.75
CA MET A 345 22.04 -4.02 13.48
C MET A 345 23.06 -4.07 12.34
N ALA A 346 23.94 -3.07 12.22
CA ALA A 346 24.98 -3.03 11.22
C ALA A 346 25.94 -4.23 11.37
N SER A 347 26.30 -4.57 12.61
CA SER A 347 27.16 -5.73 12.90
C SER A 347 26.52 -7.06 12.46
N GLU A 348 25.22 -7.25 12.70
CA GLU A 348 24.50 -8.46 12.27
C GLU A 348 24.28 -8.50 10.75
N LEU A 349 24.08 -7.36 10.10
CA LEU A 349 23.99 -7.28 8.64
C LEU A 349 25.32 -7.69 7.98
N GLU A 350 26.45 -7.24 8.54
CA GLU A 350 27.79 -7.61 8.13
C GLU A 350 28.02 -9.12 8.32
N ASN A 351 27.70 -9.66 9.50
CA ASN A 351 27.74 -11.10 9.76
C ASN A 351 26.92 -11.89 8.74
N GLY A 352 25.71 -11.44 8.40
CA GLY A 352 24.88 -12.06 7.38
C GLY A 352 25.53 -12.07 5.99
N ARG A 353 26.25 -11.01 5.60
CA ARG A 353 27.03 -10.98 4.35
C ARG A 353 28.19 -11.97 4.39
N LEU A 354 28.91 -12.01 5.51
CA LEU A 354 30.04 -12.92 5.70
C LEU A 354 29.60 -14.39 5.66
N VAL A 355 28.48 -14.76 6.30
CA VAL A 355 27.95 -16.14 6.23
C VAL A 355 27.61 -16.54 4.80
N ARG A 356 27.02 -15.64 4.01
CA ARG A 356 26.77 -15.90 2.58
C ARG A 356 28.05 -16.04 1.78
N LEU A 357 29.07 -15.23 2.07
CA LEU A 357 30.38 -15.34 1.44
C LEU A 357 31.06 -16.67 1.80
N LEU A 358 31.04 -17.06 3.07
CA LEU A 358 31.52 -18.36 3.56
C LEU A 358 30.78 -19.52 2.90
N SER A 359 29.47 -19.40 2.69
CA SER A 359 28.67 -20.42 2.02
C SER A 359 29.11 -20.59 0.55
N LYS A 360 29.36 -19.48 -0.17
CA LYS A 360 29.92 -19.52 -1.52
C LYS A 360 31.33 -20.12 -1.53
N PHE A 361 32.14 -19.76 -0.54
CA PHE A 361 33.50 -20.24 -0.40
C PHE A 361 33.53 -21.76 -0.15
N GLY A 362 32.72 -22.25 0.79
CA GLY A 362 32.57 -23.68 1.09
C GLY A 362 31.99 -24.49 -0.07
N PHE A 363 31.17 -23.89 -0.94
CA PHE A 363 30.64 -24.55 -2.13
C PHE A 363 31.72 -24.82 -3.21
N ILE A 364 32.75 -23.96 -3.28
CA ILE A 364 33.86 -24.09 -4.24
C ILE A 364 34.95 -25.00 -3.66
N ASN A 365 35.21 -24.87 -2.37
CA ASN A 365 36.36 -25.46 -1.72
C ASN A 365 36.20 -26.96 -1.42
N GLU A 366 37.22 -27.76 -1.74
CA GLU A 366 37.40 -29.19 -1.37
C GLU A 366 36.14 -30.06 -1.41
N ARG A 367 35.55 -30.17 -2.61
CA ARG A 367 34.40 -31.06 -2.84
C ARG A 367 34.73 -32.53 -2.57
N PRO A 368 33.92 -33.25 -1.77
CA PRO A 368 34.13 -34.67 -1.46
C PRO A 368 34.22 -35.56 -2.70
N GLU A 369 33.47 -35.20 -3.75
CA GLU A 369 33.42 -35.89 -5.05
C GLU A 369 34.78 -35.92 -5.76
N PHE A 370 35.64 -34.94 -5.49
CA PHE A 370 36.99 -34.81 -6.07
C PHE A 370 38.10 -35.01 -5.03
N ALA A 371 37.77 -35.53 -3.83
CA ALA A 371 38.75 -35.73 -2.75
C ALA A 371 39.92 -36.67 -3.11
N ARG A 372 39.80 -37.43 -4.21
CA ARG A 372 40.84 -38.32 -4.75
C ARG A 372 41.51 -37.79 -6.03
N ASP A 373 41.14 -36.60 -6.51
CA ASP A 373 41.79 -35.91 -7.64
C ASP A 373 42.47 -34.61 -7.17
N PRO A 374 43.78 -34.66 -6.87
CA PRO A 374 44.53 -33.48 -6.45
C PRO A 374 44.46 -32.33 -7.45
N ARG A 375 44.28 -32.60 -8.75
CA ARG A 375 44.37 -31.60 -9.83
C ARG A 375 43.21 -30.62 -9.84
N TRP A 376 42.07 -31.01 -9.27
CA TRP A 376 40.85 -30.19 -9.28
C TRP A 376 41.00 -28.88 -8.49
N SER A 377 41.70 -28.95 -7.35
CA SER A 377 41.92 -27.80 -6.45
C SER A 377 43.23 -27.02 -6.73
N GLU A 378 44.08 -27.57 -7.60
CA GLU A 378 45.45 -27.10 -7.86
C GLU A 378 45.58 -26.35 -9.20
N THR A 379 44.46 -25.94 -9.82
CA THR A 379 44.45 -25.32 -11.15
C THR A 379 43.72 -23.98 -11.19
N GLY A 380 44.36 -22.97 -11.80
CA GLY A 380 43.79 -21.64 -12.09
C GLY A 380 43.28 -20.88 -10.86
N ASP A 381 42.13 -20.22 -11.00
CA ASP A 381 41.48 -19.41 -9.96
C ASP A 381 41.27 -20.19 -8.64
N ARG A 382 41.06 -21.50 -8.70
CA ARG A 382 40.77 -22.35 -7.52
C ARG A 382 41.99 -22.53 -6.62
N TYR A 383 43.19 -22.52 -7.19
CA TYR A 383 44.43 -22.59 -6.42
C TYR A 383 44.60 -21.35 -5.55
N ILE A 384 44.32 -20.15 -6.11
CA ILE A 384 44.35 -18.88 -5.36
C ILE A 384 43.32 -18.90 -4.22
N ILE A 385 42.11 -19.42 -4.46
CA ILE A 385 41.06 -19.57 -3.45
C ILE A 385 41.51 -20.52 -2.32
N LYS A 386 42.16 -21.63 -2.66
CA LYS A 386 42.69 -22.61 -1.71
C LYS A 386 43.78 -22.02 -0.82
N LEU A 387 44.73 -21.29 -1.40
CA LEU A 387 45.77 -20.62 -0.61
C LEU A 387 45.18 -19.51 0.26
N PHE A 388 44.18 -18.77 -0.23
CA PHE A 388 43.46 -17.79 0.56
C PHE A 388 42.73 -18.42 1.75
N ARG A 389 42.12 -19.60 1.59
CA ARG A 389 41.56 -20.36 2.72
C ARG A 389 42.64 -20.62 3.77
N ASP A 390 43.78 -21.16 3.34
CA ASP A 390 44.84 -21.55 4.25
C ASP A 390 45.35 -20.33 5.03
N TYR A 391 45.50 -19.18 4.35
CA TYR A 391 45.82 -17.90 4.98
C TYR A 391 44.78 -17.40 6.00
N VAL A 392 43.49 -17.62 5.76
CA VAL A 392 42.41 -17.13 6.64
C VAL A 392 42.12 -18.09 7.79
N PHE A 393 42.03 -19.39 7.54
CA PHE A 393 41.49 -20.39 8.49
C PHE A 393 42.55 -21.34 9.06
N HIS A 394 43.69 -21.53 8.41
CA HIS A 394 44.77 -22.41 8.87
C HIS A 394 45.94 -21.60 9.43
N GLN A 395 45.63 -20.71 10.39
CA GLN A 395 46.63 -19.84 11.01
C GLN A 395 47.52 -20.66 11.95
N VAL A 396 48.81 -20.33 11.97
CA VAL A 396 49.80 -20.89 12.89
C VAL A 396 50.51 -19.77 13.65
N ASP A 397 50.90 -20.02 14.89
CA ASP A 397 51.73 -19.09 15.66
C ASP A 397 53.22 -19.19 15.26
N GLU A 398 54.08 -18.36 15.87
CA GLU A 398 55.53 -18.36 15.64
C GLU A 398 56.22 -19.69 15.96
N HIS A 399 55.54 -20.59 16.69
CA HIS A 399 56.03 -21.92 17.05
C HIS A 399 55.38 -23.04 16.19
N GLY A 400 54.63 -22.68 15.15
CA GLY A 400 53.95 -23.63 14.25
C GLY A 400 52.72 -24.30 14.87
N ARG A 401 52.20 -23.79 16.00
CA ARG A 401 50.99 -24.33 16.61
C ARG A 401 49.75 -23.74 15.95
N PRO A 402 48.71 -24.54 15.66
CA PRO A 402 47.48 -24.03 15.06
C PRO A 402 46.76 -23.09 16.02
N VAL A 403 46.36 -21.92 15.51
CA VAL A 403 45.63 -20.90 16.26
C VAL A 403 44.40 -20.45 15.48
N ILE A 404 43.35 -20.01 16.18
CA ILE A 404 42.16 -19.42 15.55
C ILE A 404 41.98 -18.02 16.11
N ASN A 405 42.42 -17.02 15.35
CA ASN A 405 42.11 -15.63 15.64
C ASN A 405 40.88 -15.19 14.84
N MET A 406 39.73 -15.07 15.50
CA MET A 406 38.47 -14.65 14.86
C MET A 406 38.54 -13.22 14.30
N SER A 407 39.33 -12.34 14.93
CA SER A 407 39.52 -10.96 14.43
C SER A 407 40.23 -10.96 13.08
N HIS A 408 41.21 -11.85 12.87
CA HIS A 408 41.88 -12.04 11.58
C HIS A 408 40.90 -12.56 10.53
N VAL A 409 40.13 -13.58 10.87
CA VAL A 409 39.13 -14.19 9.97
C VAL A 409 38.13 -13.14 9.48
N LEU A 410 37.48 -12.43 10.41
CA LEU A 410 36.47 -11.43 10.07
C LEU A 410 37.06 -10.27 9.27
N THR A 411 38.24 -9.77 9.65
CA THR A 411 38.90 -8.69 8.91
C THR A 411 39.22 -9.11 7.47
N CYS A 412 39.76 -10.30 7.27
CA CYS A 412 40.07 -10.80 5.93
C CYS A 412 38.81 -11.01 5.08
N LEU A 413 37.74 -11.56 5.66
CA LEU A 413 36.48 -11.76 4.95
C LEU A 413 35.79 -10.43 4.61
N ASN A 414 35.88 -9.43 5.47
CA ASN A 414 35.37 -8.08 5.20
C ASN A 414 36.14 -7.38 4.09
N LYS A 415 37.48 -7.45 4.12
CA LYS A 415 38.33 -6.94 3.03
C LYS A 415 38.03 -7.65 1.71
N LEU A 416 37.80 -8.96 1.75
CA LEU A 416 37.38 -9.75 0.60
C LEU A 416 35.99 -9.35 0.09
N ASP A 417 35.00 -9.20 0.98
CA ASP A 417 33.64 -8.81 0.59
C ASP A 417 33.59 -7.39 0.03
N ALA A 418 34.40 -6.47 0.55
CA ALA A 418 34.58 -5.15 -0.02
C ALA A 418 35.32 -5.20 -1.37
N GLY A 419 36.27 -6.13 -1.54
CA GLY A 419 37.08 -6.25 -2.75
C GLY A 419 38.10 -5.12 -2.87
N ILE A 420 38.85 -4.86 -1.80
CA ILE A 420 39.84 -3.78 -1.75
C ILE A 420 41.12 -4.12 -2.53
N ASP A 421 41.90 -3.09 -2.86
CA ASP A 421 43.16 -3.23 -3.62
C ASP A 421 44.39 -3.58 -2.74
N GLU A 422 44.19 -3.75 -1.43
CA GLU A 422 45.23 -4.23 -0.53
C GLU A 422 45.73 -5.62 -0.97
N ARG A 423 47.05 -5.76 -1.07
CA ARG A 423 47.71 -6.99 -1.52
C ARG A 423 48.21 -7.79 -0.34
N ILE A 424 47.98 -9.09 -0.38
CA ILE A 424 48.47 -10.07 0.60
C ILE A 424 49.35 -11.10 -0.10
N MET A 425 50.29 -11.67 0.65
CA MET A 425 51.15 -12.75 0.18
C MET A 425 50.55 -14.09 0.61
N LEU A 426 50.22 -14.93 -0.36
CA LEU A 426 49.75 -16.29 -0.18
C LEU A 426 50.91 -17.26 -0.43
N VAL A 427 51.19 -18.13 0.54
CA VAL A 427 52.32 -19.07 0.48
C VAL A 427 51.77 -20.48 0.27
N SER A 428 52.39 -21.24 -0.64
CA SER A 428 52.07 -22.65 -0.86
C SER A 428 52.46 -23.51 0.35
N ARG A 429 51.82 -24.66 0.51
CA ARG A 429 52.07 -25.56 1.66
C ARG A 429 53.47 -26.16 1.72
N ASP A 430 54.16 -26.24 0.59
CA ASP A 430 55.56 -26.66 0.50
C ASP A 430 56.54 -25.51 0.77
N GLU A 431 56.03 -24.30 1.01
CA GLU A 431 56.78 -23.06 1.23
C GLU A 431 57.70 -22.67 0.05
N GLN A 432 57.51 -23.27 -1.12
CA GLN A 432 58.36 -23.02 -2.29
C GLN A 432 57.82 -21.92 -3.21
N SER A 433 56.53 -21.59 -3.12
CA SER A 433 55.87 -20.63 -4.00
C SER A 433 55.10 -19.56 -3.21
N CYS A 434 55.29 -18.30 -3.58
CA CYS A 434 54.56 -17.16 -3.03
C CYS A 434 53.80 -16.42 -4.14
N LEU A 435 52.51 -16.13 -3.90
CA LEU A 435 51.66 -15.34 -4.78
C LEU A 435 51.25 -14.06 -4.08
N VAL A 436 51.48 -12.91 -4.71
CA VAL A 436 51.00 -11.61 -4.21
C VAL A 436 49.74 -11.24 -4.96
N VAL A 437 48.61 -11.21 -4.27
CA VAL A 437 47.28 -10.97 -4.84
C VAL A 437 46.51 -9.95 -4.01
N SER A 438 45.69 -9.14 -4.67
CA SER A 438 44.76 -8.24 -3.99
C SER A 438 43.47 -8.94 -3.58
N TYR A 439 42.80 -8.42 -2.56
CA TYR A 439 41.46 -8.92 -2.19
C TYR A 439 40.45 -8.78 -3.33
N ARG A 440 40.57 -7.75 -4.19
CA ARG A 440 39.78 -7.59 -5.41
C ARG A 440 39.96 -8.76 -6.38
N GLU A 441 41.20 -9.17 -6.64
CA GLU A 441 41.52 -10.30 -7.52
C GLU A 441 41.01 -11.62 -6.95
N ILE A 442 41.18 -11.83 -5.64
CA ILE A 442 40.66 -13.03 -4.95
C ILE A 442 39.13 -13.09 -5.06
N LYS A 443 38.44 -11.96 -4.88
CA LYS A 443 36.98 -11.88 -5.04
C LYS A 443 36.56 -12.25 -6.48
N SER A 444 37.27 -11.72 -7.48
CA SER A 444 37.03 -12.06 -8.88
C SER A 444 37.21 -13.55 -9.16
N CYS A 445 38.23 -14.17 -8.57
CA CYS A 445 38.46 -15.62 -8.67
C CYS A 445 37.29 -16.42 -8.07
N ILE A 446 36.81 -16.02 -6.88
CA ILE A 446 35.66 -16.66 -6.20
C ILE A 446 34.40 -16.53 -7.03
N ASP A 447 34.08 -15.34 -7.54
CA ASP A 447 32.89 -15.12 -8.36
C ASP A 447 32.96 -15.87 -9.71
N SER A 448 34.14 -15.94 -10.32
CA SER A 448 34.42 -16.72 -11.53
C SER A 448 34.19 -18.22 -11.29
N ALA A 449 34.83 -18.78 -10.25
CA ALA A 449 34.72 -20.18 -9.86
C ALA A 449 33.28 -20.56 -9.47
N PHE A 450 32.59 -19.72 -8.69
CA PHE A 450 31.20 -19.96 -8.32
C PHE A 450 30.29 -20.05 -9.55
N ARG A 451 30.46 -19.13 -10.52
CA ARG A 451 29.68 -19.12 -11.77
C ARG A 451 29.98 -20.32 -12.66
N SER A 452 31.25 -20.76 -12.77
CA SER A 452 31.59 -21.94 -13.56
C SER A 452 30.97 -23.21 -12.97
N GLU A 453 30.98 -23.36 -11.65
CA GLU A 453 30.37 -24.50 -10.97
C GLU A 453 28.84 -24.53 -11.09
N GLN A 454 28.19 -23.37 -10.97
CA GLN A 454 26.74 -23.28 -11.19
C GLN A 454 26.35 -23.74 -12.60
N LYS A 455 27.14 -23.38 -13.63
CA LYS A 455 26.89 -23.83 -15.01
C LYS A 455 27.01 -25.35 -15.17
N LEU A 456 27.96 -26.00 -14.49
CA LEU A 456 28.14 -27.45 -14.54
C LEU A 456 26.98 -28.22 -13.87
N ILE A 457 26.46 -27.72 -12.74
CA ILE A 457 25.30 -28.31 -12.07
C ILE A 457 24.02 -28.18 -12.92
N ILE A 458 23.86 -27.05 -13.61
CA ILE A 458 22.75 -26.84 -14.54
C ILE A 458 22.83 -27.82 -15.73
N GLN A 459 24.03 -28.23 -16.13
CA GLN A 459 24.24 -29.16 -17.25
C GLN A 459 24.13 -30.64 -16.87
N SER A 460 24.28 -31.01 -15.59
CA SER A 460 24.36 -32.41 -15.14
C SER A 460 23.04 -33.03 -14.65
N HIS A 461 21.94 -32.27 -14.58
CA HIS A 461 20.65 -32.78 -14.08
C HIS A 461 19.62 -33.03 -15.19
N ASN A 462 19.15 -34.29 -15.28
CA ASN A 462 18.07 -34.80 -16.12
C ASN A 462 16.73 -34.04 -15.85
N PRO A 463 15.82 -33.90 -16.85
CA PRO A 463 14.84 -32.81 -16.97
C PRO A 463 13.50 -33.05 -16.26
N HIS A 464 13.51 -33.58 -15.03
CA HIS A 464 12.27 -33.75 -14.23
C HIS A 464 12.25 -32.98 -12.90
N SER A 465 13.38 -32.45 -12.44
CA SER A 465 13.47 -31.60 -11.23
C SER A 465 13.71 -30.11 -11.56
N THR A 466 14.14 -29.82 -12.79
CA THR A 466 14.47 -28.48 -13.30
C THR A 466 13.26 -27.61 -13.61
N ALA A 467 12.02 -28.03 -13.34
CA ALA A 467 10.86 -27.18 -13.59
C ALA A 467 10.74 -26.01 -12.59
N MET A 468 10.99 -26.22 -11.29
CA MET A 468 10.75 -25.18 -10.27
C MET A 468 11.90 -24.18 -10.08
N ALA A 469 13.15 -24.64 -10.04
CA ALA A 469 14.29 -23.76 -9.81
C ALA A 469 14.60 -22.87 -11.03
N THR A 470 14.44 -23.43 -12.23
CA THR A 470 14.55 -22.68 -13.48
C THR A 470 13.34 -21.75 -13.65
N ALA A 471 12.13 -22.12 -13.21
CA ALA A 471 11.01 -21.19 -13.15
C ALA A 471 11.23 -20.02 -12.17
N LEU A 472 11.93 -20.21 -11.05
CA LEU A 472 12.22 -19.14 -10.08
C LEU A 472 13.40 -18.24 -10.50
N LEU A 473 14.44 -18.78 -11.13
CA LEU A 473 15.57 -18.00 -11.64
C LEU A 473 15.20 -17.31 -12.96
N VAL A 474 14.45 -17.98 -13.85
CA VAL A 474 13.83 -17.34 -15.01
C VAL A 474 12.78 -16.34 -14.53
N ALA A 475 11.93 -16.62 -13.54
CA ALA A 475 11.04 -15.59 -12.99
C ALA A 475 11.83 -14.42 -12.38
N GLY A 476 12.94 -14.64 -11.67
CA GLY A 476 13.75 -13.57 -11.08
C GLY A 476 14.51 -12.73 -12.12
N ILE A 477 15.10 -13.37 -13.13
CA ILE A 477 15.82 -12.70 -14.23
C ILE A 477 14.85 -12.09 -15.23
N THR A 478 13.76 -12.78 -15.58
CA THR A 478 12.65 -12.24 -16.37
C THR A 478 11.95 -11.13 -15.63
N LEU A 479 11.84 -11.16 -14.30
CA LEU A 479 11.32 -10.04 -13.53
C LEU A 479 12.32 -8.89 -13.49
N LEU A 480 13.61 -9.14 -13.30
CA LEU A 480 14.63 -8.09 -13.33
C LEU A 480 14.75 -7.47 -14.73
N LEU A 481 14.64 -8.27 -15.80
CA LEU A 481 14.63 -7.83 -17.19
C LEU A 481 13.30 -7.19 -17.58
N ILE A 482 12.16 -7.63 -17.06
CA ILE A 482 10.86 -6.96 -17.22
C ILE A 482 10.87 -5.65 -16.45
N VAL A 483 11.42 -5.59 -15.24
CA VAL A 483 11.55 -4.37 -14.43
C VAL A 483 12.57 -3.43 -15.04
N LEU A 484 13.69 -3.90 -15.58
CA LEU A 484 14.67 -3.07 -16.31
C LEU A 484 14.11 -2.60 -17.65
N LYS A 485 13.48 -3.48 -18.44
CA LYS A 485 12.79 -3.13 -19.69
C LYS A 485 11.64 -2.17 -19.40
N LYS A 486 10.86 -2.36 -18.33
CA LYS A 486 9.79 -1.47 -17.90
C LYS A 486 10.28 -0.21 -17.21
N LEU A 487 11.45 -0.18 -16.58
CA LEU A 487 12.09 1.05 -16.07
C LEU A 487 12.69 1.87 -17.23
N LEU A 488 13.15 1.20 -18.29
CA LEU A 488 13.53 1.82 -19.56
C LEU A 488 12.29 2.28 -20.35
N ASP A 489 11.20 1.51 -20.35
CA ASP A 489 9.91 1.91 -20.94
C ASP A 489 9.23 2.98 -20.08
N TYR A 490 9.46 3.01 -18.76
CA TYR A 490 9.06 4.07 -17.83
C TYR A 490 9.90 5.32 -18.06
N ARG A 491 11.20 5.20 -18.35
CA ARG A 491 12.02 6.34 -18.82
C ARG A 491 11.60 6.84 -20.21
N LYS A 492 11.14 5.95 -21.11
CA LYS A 492 10.49 6.32 -22.38
C LYS A 492 9.12 6.99 -22.14
N ALA A 493 8.36 6.55 -21.12
CA ALA A 493 7.09 7.15 -20.73
C ALA A 493 7.26 8.50 -19.98
N VAL A 494 8.38 8.72 -19.31
CA VAL A 494 8.65 9.91 -18.48
C VAL A 494 9.44 10.99 -19.23
N LYS A 495 9.97 10.71 -20.43
CA LYS A 495 10.53 11.72 -21.36
C LYS A 495 9.85 11.73 -22.74
N SER A 496 8.69 11.09 -22.88
CA SER A 496 7.75 11.41 -23.96
C SER A 496 7.30 12.85 -23.75
N ILE A 497 7.19 13.61 -24.84
CA ILE A 497 6.36 14.81 -24.90
C ILE A 497 5.13 14.57 -24.03
N GLN A 498 4.91 15.45 -23.04
CA GLN A 498 3.74 15.35 -22.18
C GLN A 498 2.55 15.79 -23.03
N ASN A 499 2.01 14.89 -23.85
CA ASN A 499 1.03 15.20 -24.90
C ASN A 499 -0.11 16.12 -24.42
N TRP A 500 -0.55 15.89 -23.19
CA TRP A 500 -1.58 16.70 -22.54
C TRP A 500 -1.09 18.07 -22.05
N LYS A 501 0.15 18.18 -21.57
CA LYS A 501 0.68 19.44 -21.00
C LYS A 501 1.12 20.43 -22.06
N THR A 502 1.78 19.98 -23.12
CA THR A 502 2.23 20.86 -24.20
C THR A 502 1.15 21.09 -25.24
N LYS A 503 0.15 20.21 -25.36
CA LYS A 503 -0.98 20.33 -26.30
C LYS A 503 -0.45 20.55 -27.72
N HIS A 504 -0.64 21.74 -28.29
CA HIS A 504 -0.13 22.11 -29.61
C HIS A 504 1.19 22.92 -29.57
N ALA A 505 1.65 23.35 -28.39
CA ALA A 505 2.78 24.28 -28.25
C ALA A 505 4.10 23.74 -28.85
N ASP A 506 4.33 22.43 -28.80
CA ASP A 506 5.54 21.84 -29.41
C ASP A 506 5.51 21.95 -30.94
N PHE A 507 4.35 21.70 -31.57
CA PHE A 507 4.18 21.81 -33.01
C PHE A 507 4.29 23.27 -33.47
N GLU A 508 3.72 24.19 -32.69
CA GLU A 508 3.85 25.63 -32.89
C GLU A 508 5.31 26.09 -32.82
N TYR A 509 6.06 25.62 -31.81
CA TYR A 509 7.49 25.94 -31.65
C TYR A 509 8.33 25.49 -32.86
N PHE A 510 8.07 24.31 -33.40
CA PHE A 510 8.77 23.79 -34.58
C PHE A 510 8.18 24.28 -35.92
N GLY A 511 7.04 24.97 -35.90
CA GLY A 511 6.35 25.47 -37.09
C GLY A 511 5.82 24.39 -38.04
N VAL A 512 5.65 23.14 -37.56
CA VAL A 512 5.22 21.99 -38.36
C VAL A 512 4.31 21.05 -37.56
N ASP A 513 3.29 20.48 -38.21
CA ASP A 513 2.31 19.59 -37.59
C ASP A 513 2.78 18.11 -37.48
N ILE A 514 4.03 17.82 -37.89
CA ILE A 514 4.66 16.50 -37.72
C ILE A 514 6.08 16.70 -37.19
N ILE A 515 6.39 16.10 -36.04
CA ILE A 515 7.71 16.20 -35.39
C ILE A 515 8.29 14.81 -35.17
N SER A 516 9.60 14.65 -35.37
CA SER A 516 10.31 13.38 -35.14
C SER A 516 11.27 13.49 -33.97
N GLN A 517 11.23 12.52 -33.06
CA GLN A 517 12.15 12.35 -31.94
C GLN A 517 12.96 11.06 -32.13
N ILE A 518 14.27 11.13 -31.94
CA ILE A 518 15.17 9.97 -32.02
C ILE A 518 15.70 9.66 -30.63
N ALA A 519 15.41 8.46 -30.14
CA ALA A 519 15.99 7.95 -28.89
C ALA A 519 17.18 7.04 -29.21
N ALA A 520 18.38 7.41 -28.75
CA ALA A 520 19.62 6.69 -29.07
C ALA A 520 19.96 5.52 -28.12
N VAL A 521 19.28 5.41 -26.95
CA VAL A 521 19.58 4.43 -25.91
C VAL A 521 18.27 3.86 -25.37
N PRO A 522 18.13 2.53 -25.18
CA PRO A 522 19.13 1.46 -25.34
C PRO A 522 19.32 0.99 -26.78
N ASN A 523 18.36 1.29 -27.68
CA ASN A 523 18.44 1.05 -29.12
C ASN A 523 18.00 2.33 -29.84
N VAL A 524 18.56 2.61 -31.02
CA VAL A 524 18.12 3.71 -31.89
C VAL A 524 16.67 3.44 -32.30
N THR A 525 15.75 4.30 -31.86
CA THR A 525 14.33 4.23 -32.20
C THR A 525 13.85 5.59 -32.65
N THR A 526 13.14 5.63 -33.77
CA THR A 526 12.51 6.83 -34.31
C THR A 526 11.05 6.87 -33.90
N HIS A 527 10.63 7.97 -33.28
CA HIS A 527 9.26 8.23 -32.87
C HIS A 527 8.74 9.49 -33.56
N ILE A 528 7.62 9.39 -34.27
CA ILE A 528 7.00 10.48 -35.03
C ILE A 528 5.68 10.86 -34.36
N PHE A 529 5.51 12.14 -34.00
CA PHE A 529 4.26 12.66 -33.48
C PHE A 529 3.53 13.44 -34.58
N VAL A 530 2.24 13.18 -34.74
CA VAL A 530 1.42 13.71 -35.84
C VAL A 530 0.22 14.47 -35.29
N ALA A 531 0.17 15.78 -35.53
CA ALA A 531 -0.96 16.67 -35.24
C ALA A 531 -1.65 17.22 -36.51
N ASP A 532 -1.26 16.74 -37.70
CA ASP A 532 -1.91 17.05 -38.98
C ASP A 532 -3.11 16.11 -39.24
N ALA A 533 -4.28 16.69 -39.52
CA ALA A 533 -5.52 15.94 -39.71
C ALA A 533 -5.51 15.06 -40.97
N ALA A 534 -4.91 15.55 -42.06
CA ALA A 534 -4.82 14.80 -43.31
C ALA A 534 -3.88 13.59 -43.17
N ALA A 535 -2.71 13.79 -42.56
CA ALA A 535 -1.78 12.71 -42.25
C ALA A 535 -2.40 11.67 -41.29
N ALA A 536 -3.11 12.13 -40.25
CA ALA A 536 -3.82 11.24 -39.34
C ALA A 536 -4.92 10.41 -40.03
N LYS A 537 -5.65 11.00 -40.98
CA LYS A 537 -6.64 10.29 -41.80
C LYS A 537 -6.00 9.20 -42.65
N VAL A 538 -4.84 9.48 -43.26
CA VAL A 538 -4.05 8.47 -44.01
C VAL A 538 -3.65 7.32 -43.08
N ILE A 539 -3.07 7.64 -41.92
CA ILE A 539 -2.58 6.65 -40.94
C ILE A 539 -3.72 5.77 -40.41
N THR A 540 -4.88 6.35 -40.11
CA THR A 540 -6.04 5.60 -39.57
C THR A 540 -6.75 4.75 -40.62
N THR A 541 -6.70 5.15 -41.90
CA THR A 541 -7.34 4.42 -43.01
C THR A 541 -6.45 3.28 -43.53
N GLN A 542 -5.14 3.52 -43.66
CA GLN A 542 -4.17 2.54 -44.17
C GLN A 542 -3.67 1.57 -43.07
N ARG A 543 -4.58 0.80 -42.47
CA ARG A 543 -4.28 -0.05 -41.30
C ARG A 543 -3.17 -1.10 -41.49
N ALA A 544 -2.98 -1.59 -42.73
CA ALA A 544 -1.94 -2.58 -43.03
C ALA A 544 -0.55 -1.95 -43.04
N ARG A 545 -0.48 -0.68 -43.47
CA ARG A 545 0.75 0.13 -43.50
C ARG A 545 1.09 0.68 -42.12
N PHE A 546 0.07 1.00 -41.32
CA PHE A 546 0.21 1.52 -39.96
C PHE A 546 -0.53 0.65 -38.94
N PRO A 547 -0.04 -0.57 -38.68
CA PRO A 547 -0.60 -1.45 -37.66
C PRO A 547 -0.48 -0.86 -36.26
N LYS A 548 -1.29 -1.37 -35.34
CA LYS A 548 -1.20 -1.07 -33.92
C LYS A 548 -0.05 -1.87 -33.28
N PRO A 549 0.84 -1.26 -32.49
CA PRO A 549 1.84 -1.98 -31.70
C PRO A 549 1.16 -2.70 -30.55
N VAL A 550 0.71 -3.94 -30.76
CA VAL A 550 -0.06 -4.71 -29.76
C VAL A 550 0.74 -4.98 -28.48
N GLU A 551 2.06 -5.05 -28.59
CA GLU A 551 3.00 -5.17 -27.48
C GLU A 551 2.88 -4.04 -26.44
N ASN A 552 2.49 -2.83 -26.86
CA ASN A 552 2.28 -1.70 -25.96
C ASN A 552 1.02 -1.84 -25.11
N TYR A 553 0.12 -2.77 -25.45
CA TYR A 553 -1.18 -2.96 -24.80
C TYR A 553 -1.23 -4.18 -23.87
N GLY A 554 -0.09 -4.80 -23.57
CA GLY A 554 -0.03 -5.96 -22.67
C GLY A 554 -0.59 -5.71 -21.26
N ALA A 555 -0.56 -4.45 -20.79
CA ALA A 555 -1.19 -4.08 -19.52
C ALA A 555 -2.72 -4.23 -19.53
N LEU A 556 -3.35 -4.26 -20.71
CA LEU A 556 -4.80 -4.40 -20.87
C LEU A 556 -5.25 -5.86 -21.02
N THR A 557 -4.34 -6.84 -21.04
CA THR A 557 -4.69 -8.27 -21.23
C THR A 557 -4.82 -9.02 -19.91
N PHE A 558 -5.05 -8.32 -18.80
CA PHE A 558 -5.06 -8.89 -17.46
C PHE A 558 -6.22 -9.87 -17.22
N PHE A 559 -7.37 -9.63 -17.86
CA PHE A 559 -8.50 -10.58 -17.94
C PHE A 559 -8.49 -11.43 -19.22
N GLY A 560 -7.33 -11.54 -19.88
CA GLY A 560 -7.17 -12.21 -21.17
C GLY A 560 -7.09 -11.25 -22.37
N ARG A 561 -6.83 -11.81 -23.55
CA ARG A 561 -6.76 -11.04 -24.80
C ARG A 561 -8.13 -10.48 -25.16
N ASN A 562 -8.13 -9.27 -25.74
CA ASN A 562 -9.34 -8.51 -26.01
C ASN A 562 -9.23 -7.70 -27.30
N ILE A 563 -10.32 -7.02 -27.67
CA ILE A 563 -10.42 -6.21 -28.90
C ILE A 563 -9.39 -5.07 -28.96
N VAL A 564 -8.97 -4.53 -27.81
CA VAL A 564 -8.00 -3.43 -27.75
C VAL A 564 -6.58 -3.96 -27.94
N ALA A 565 -6.24 -5.13 -27.38
CA ALA A 565 -4.91 -5.74 -27.44
C ALA A 565 -4.72 -6.78 -28.57
N SER A 566 -5.50 -6.69 -29.64
CA SER A 566 -5.44 -7.57 -30.82
C SER A 566 -5.27 -6.78 -32.13
N GLU A 567 -4.74 -7.43 -33.17
CA GLU A 567 -4.54 -6.91 -34.53
C GLU A 567 -4.83 -8.02 -35.57
N GLY A 568 -5.04 -7.65 -36.83
CA GLY A 568 -5.24 -8.62 -37.91
C GLY A 568 -6.54 -9.43 -37.76
N ASP A 569 -6.49 -10.74 -38.05
CA ASP A 569 -7.67 -11.60 -38.05
C ASP A 569 -8.26 -11.83 -36.66
N GLU A 570 -7.41 -11.83 -35.63
CA GLU A 570 -7.85 -11.91 -34.24
C GLU A 570 -8.70 -10.70 -33.84
N TRP A 571 -8.27 -9.49 -34.23
CA TRP A 571 -9.08 -8.29 -34.03
C TRP A 571 -10.40 -8.35 -34.80
N LYS A 572 -10.40 -8.84 -36.05
CA LYS A 572 -11.64 -9.02 -36.82
C LYS A 572 -12.61 -9.96 -36.10
N ARG A 573 -12.12 -11.06 -35.53
CA ARG A 573 -12.91 -11.99 -34.72
C ARG A 573 -13.50 -11.29 -33.49
N TYR A 574 -12.68 -10.62 -32.67
CA TYR A 574 -13.17 -9.91 -31.49
C TYR A 574 -14.19 -8.82 -31.85
N ARG A 575 -13.94 -8.06 -32.92
CA ARG A 575 -14.89 -7.05 -33.40
C ARG A 575 -16.19 -7.66 -33.90
N LYS A 576 -16.14 -8.79 -34.61
CA LYS A 576 -17.34 -9.50 -35.08
C LYS A 576 -18.23 -9.93 -33.90
N VAL A 577 -17.63 -10.42 -32.82
CA VAL A 577 -18.36 -10.85 -31.61
C VAL A 577 -18.87 -9.67 -30.80
N THR A 578 -18.09 -8.61 -30.64
CA THR A 578 -18.45 -7.49 -29.74
C THR A 578 -19.32 -6.41 -30.41
N ALA A 579 -19.25 -6.25 -31.73
CA ALA A 579 -19.99 -5.20 -32.45
C ALA A 579 -21.52 -5.22 -32.30
N PRO A 580 -22.21 -6.39 -32.29
CA PRO A 580 -23.66 -6.44 -32.13
C PRO A 580 -24.16 -5.80 -30.84
N ALA A 581 -23.38 -5.88 -29.76
CA ALA A 581 -23.74 -5.28 -28.49
C ALA A 581 -23.79 -3.75 -28.53
N PHE A 582 -23.11 -3.12 -29.51
CA PHE A 582 -23.09 -1.68 -29.73
C PHE A 582 -24.07 -1.22 -30.84
N SER A 583 -25.20 -1.92 -30.99
CA SER A 583 -26.21 -1.64 -32.00
C SER A 583 -27.13 -0.46 -31.64
N GLU A 584 -27.90 0.01 -32.63
CA GLU A 584 -28.85 1.13 -32.46
C GLU A 584 -29.98 0.82 -31.46
N PRO A 585 -30.63 -0.36 -31.46
CA PRO A 585 -31.61 -0.71 -30.42
C PRO A 585 -31.04 -0.64 -29.02
N ASN A 586 -29.79 -1.08 -28.83
CA ASN A 586 -29.15 -1.03 -27.52
C ASN A 586 -28.77 0.40 -27.11
N ASN A 587 -28.50 1.33 -28.04
CA ASN A 587 -28.32 2.74 -27.70
C ASN A 587 -29.60 3.33 -27.07
N LYS A 588 -30.78 3.00 -27.61
CA LYS A 588 -32.06 3.44 -27.02
C LYS A 588 -32.21 2.91 -25.59
N LEU A 589 -31.85 1.66 -25.37
CA LEU A 589 -31.88 1.08 -24.02
C LEU A 589 -30.93 1.78 -23.05
N VAL A 590 -29.71 2.09 -23.50
CA VAL A 590 -28.76 2.88 -22.71
C VAL A 590 -29.39 4.19 -22.30
N TRP A 591 -30.02 4.91 -23.24
CA TRP A 591 -30.72 6.15 -22.92
C TRP A 591 -31.79 5.96 -21.84
N ASP A 592 -32.68 4.98 -22.03
CA ASP A 592 -33.80 4.74 -21.12
C ASP A 592 -33.32 4.36 -19.70
N GLU A 593 -32.29 3.49 -19.60
CA GLU A 593 -31.70 3.13 -18.31
C GLU A 593 -30.90 4.29 -17.70
N THR A 594 -30.19 5.09 -18.50
CA THR A 594 -29.51 6.31 -18.04
C THR A 594 -30.51 7.29 -17.42
N VAL A 595 -31.64 7.56 -18.10
CA VAL A 595 -32.69 8.45 -17.56
C VAL A 595 -33.25 7.92 -16.25
N LYS A 596 -33.45 6.60 -16.16
CA LYS A 596 -33.93 5.95 -14.93
C LYS A 596 -32.92 6.03 -13.79
N ILE A 597 -31.64 5.76 -14.04
CA ILE A 597 -30.55 5.89 -13.06
C ILE A 597 -30.48 7.35 -12.55
N MET A 598 -30.54 8.32 -13.47
CA MET A 598 -30.54 9.74 -13.09
C MET A 598 -31.74 10.10 -12.22
N ASN A 599 -32.92 9.56 -12.53
CA ASN A 599 -34.10 9.76 -11.70
C ASN A 599 -33.98 9.10 -10.32
N ASP A 600 -33.38 7.91 -10.23
CA ASP A 600 -33.10 7.26 -8.96
C ASP A 600 -32.16 8.11 -8.09
N LEU A 601 -31.06 8.60 -8.66
CA LEU A 601 -30.15 9.54 -8.01
C LEU A 601 -30.90 10.77 -7.47
N PHE A 602 -31.75 11.38 -8.29
CA PHE A 602 -32.48 12.58 -7.90
C PHE A 602 -33.55 12.34 -6.84
N ASN A 603 -34.21 11.19 -6.89
CA ASN A 603 -35.41 10.91 -6.10
C ASN A 603 -35.12 10.09 -4.84
N ASN A 604 -34.02 9.33 -4.78
CA ASN A 604 -33.65 8.46 -3.67
C ASN A 604 -32.36 8.90 -2.95
N VAL A 605 -31.35 9.35 -3.70
CA VAL A 605 -30.04 9.71 -3.12
C VAL A 605 -30.00 11.20 -2.75
N TRP A 606 -30.55 12.06 -3.61
CA TRP A 606 -30.59 13.51 -3.44
C TRP A 606 -31.96 14.02 -2.95
N THR A 607 -32.79 13.12 -2.41
CA THR A 607 -34.14 13.43 -1.92
C THR A 607 -34.12 14.48 -0.82
N GLY A 608 -35.00 15.47 -0.92
CA GLY A 608 -35.18 16.50 0.12
C GLY A 608 -34.00 17.47 0.29
N LYS A 609 -33.01 17.44 -0.61
CA LYS A 609 -31.87 18.39 -0.60
C LYS A 609 -32.03 19.42 -1.73
N ASP A 610 -32.09 20.70 -1.34
CA ASP A 610 -32.10 21.83 -2.28
C ASP A 610 -30.69 22.18 -2.78
N THR A 611 -29.66 21.79 -2.01
CA THR A 611 -28.26 21.97 -2.35
C THR A 611 -27.49 20.67 -2.07
N ILE A 612 -26.77 20.18 -3.07
CA ILE A 612 -25.91 19.00 -2.97
C ILE A 612 -24.47 19.45 -3.13
N VAL A 613 -23.62 19.10 -2.17
CA VAL A 613 -22.18 19.40 -2.19
C VAL A 613 -21.41 18.12 -2.45
N VAL A 614 -20.49 18.18 -3.40
CA VAL A 614 -19.62 17.08 -3.81
C VAL A 614 -18.18 17.55 -3.70
N GLU A 615 -17.37 16.86 -2.87
CA GLU A 615 -15.98 17.24 -2.59
C GLU A 615 -15.06 17.01 -3.80
N HIS A 616 -15.25 15.91 -4.54
CA HIS A 616 -14.60 15.71 -5.82
C HIS A 616 -15.59 15.13 -6.82
N ALA A 617 -15.67 15.75 -8.00
CA ALA A 617 -16.58 15.34 -9.06
C ALA A 617 -16.51 13.86 -9.44
N VAL A 618 -15.39 13.16 -9.20
CA VAL A 618 -15.24 11.71 -9.48
C VAL A 618 -15.84 10.82 -8.38
N ASP A 619 -16.09 11.35 -7.18
CA ASP A 619 -16.63 10.57 -6.04
C ASP A 619 -18.11 10.18 -6.22
N ILE A 620 -18.81 10.86 -7.13
CA ILE A 620 -20.19 10.52 -7.50
C ILE A 620 -20.23 9.36 -8.52
N THR A 621 -19.08 8.79 -8.92
CA THR A 621 -18.92 8.35 -10.32
C THR A 621 -18.07 7.13 -10.58
N LEU A 622 -17.30 6.67 -9.61
CA LEU A 622 -16.70 5.35 -9.66
C LEU A 622 -16.80 4.75 -8.26
N PRO A 623 -17.10 3.44 -8.11
CA PRO A 623 -16.80 2.75 -6.86
C PRO A 623 -15.28 2.79 -6.70
N ASP A 624 -14.82 2.81 -5.45
CA ASP A 624 -13.40 2.93 -5.11
C ASP A 624 -12.54 1.92 -5.90
N SER A 625 -13.04 0.69 -6.11
CA SER A 625 -12.34 -0.37 -6.85
C SER A 625 -12.14 -0.04 -8.34
N LEU A 626 -13.15 0.49 -9.06
CA LEU A 626 -12.96 0.92 -10.46
C LEU A 626 -12.08 2.16 -10.59
N HIS A 627 -12.16 3.07 -9.63
CA HIS A 627 -11.29 4.24 -9.57
C HIS A 627 -9.82 3.84 -9.46
N HIS A 628 -9.50 2.94 -8.54
CA HIS A 628 -8.15 2.40 -8.38
C HIS A 628 -7.71 1.57 -9.59
N VAL A 629 -8.61 0.77 -10.19
CA VAL A 629 -8.28 0.01 -11.40
C VAL A 629 -7.89 0.92 -12.56
N SER A 630 -8.64 2.01 -12.79
CA SER A 630 -8.39 2.96 -13.88
C SER A 630 -7.15 3.84 -13.66
N THR A 631 -6.96 4.34 -12.44
CA THR A 631 -5.88 5.29 -12.12
C THR A 631 -4.53 4.62 -11.85
N ASP A 632 -4.53 3.41 -11.29
CA ASP A 632 -3.33 2.69 -10.88
C ASP A 632 -2.94 1.54 -11.84
N ILE A 633 -3.52 1.49 -13.06
CA ILE A 633 -3.16 0.50 -14.09
C ILE A 633 -1.67 0.44 -14.42
N PHE A 634 -0.96 1.57 -14.30
CA PHE A 634 0.49 1.61 -14.47
C PHE A 634 1.22 0.91 -13.33
N LEU A 635 0.71 0.94 -12.10
CA LEU A 635 1.28 0.19 -10.99
C LEU A 635 1.09 -1.32 -11.22
N LYS A 636 -0.10 -1.74 -11.67
CA LYS A 636 -0.35 -3.13 -12.10
C LYS A 636 0.53 -3.55 -13.27
N ALA A 637 0.78 -2.64 -14.22
CA ALA A 637 1.67 -2.90 -15.33
C ALA A 637 3.14 -2.98 -14.89
N LEU A 638 3.59 -2.18 -13.93
CA LEU A 638 4.99 -2.12 -13.50
C LEU A 638 5.40 -3.31 -12.63
N TYR A 639 4.48 -3.82 -11.81
CA TYR A 639 4.76 -4.83 -10.80
C TYR A 639 4.00 -6.14 -11.06
N PRO A 640 4.63 -7.30 -10.86
CA PRO A 640 3.94 -8.59 -10.98
C PRO A 640 2.92 -8.77 -9.85
N ASN A 641 1.89 -9.59 -10.07
CA ASN A 641 0.80 -9.81 -9.11
C ASN A 641 1.30 -10.19 -7.71
N TRP A 642 2.25 -11.12 -7.61
CA TRP A 642 2.81 -11.55 -6.33
C TRP A 642 3.49 -10.39 -5.57
N PHE A 643 4.12 -9.43 -6.27
CA PHE A 643 4.80 -8.32 -5.58
C PHE A 643 3.79 -7.30 -5.06
N LEU A 644 2.72 -7.04 -5.82
CA LEU A 644 1.64 -6.13 -5.41
C LEU A 644 0.89 -6.67 -4.18
N GLN A 645 0.78 -8.00 -4.06
CA GLN A 645 0.20 -8.69 -2.92
C GLN A 645 0.97 -8.46 -1.62
N TYR A 646 2.30 -8.45 -1.67
CA TYR A 646 3.17 -8.28 -0.50
C TYR A 646 3.80 -6.89 -0.38
N ALA A 647 3.31 -5.91 -1.16
CA ALA A 647 3.91 -4.60 -1.22
C ALA A 647 3.69 -3.83 0.10
N PRO A 648 4.74 -3.26 0.73
CA PRO A 648 4.64 -2.56 2.01
C PRO A 648 3.94 -1.19 1.90
N SER A 649 3.64 -0.72 0.69
CA SER A 649 2.95 0.56 0.48
C SER A 649 1.44 0.35 0.36
N LYS A 650 0.67 1.15 1.12
CA LYS A 650 -0.81 1.13 1.08
C LYS A 650 -1.36 1.26 -0.35
N ARG A 651 -0.74 2.11 -1.19
CA ARG A 651 -1.18 2.33 -2.59
C ARG A 651 -1.03 1.10 -3.49
N LEU A 652 0.07 0.35 -3.39
CA LEU A 652 0.28 -0.86 -4.19
C LEU A 652 -0.64 -2.00 -3.76
N ASN A 653 -0.89 -2.12 -2.45
CA ASN A 653 -1.82 -3.11 -1.91
C ASN A 653 -3.28 -2.77 -2.28
N THR A 654 -3.71 -1.50 -2.14
CA THR A 654 -5.03 -1.05 -2.61
C THR A 654 -5.22 -1.27 -4.10
N CYS A 655 -4.18 -1.06 -4.92
CA CYS A 655 -4.21 -1.41 -6.34
C CYS A 655 -4.36 -2.92 -6.58
N HIS A 656 -3.82 -3.79 -5.73
CA HIS A 656 -4.02 -5.23 -5.87
C HIS A 656 -5.47 -5.64 -5.56
N LEU A 657 -5.97 -5.22 -4.40
CA LEU A 657 -7.29 -5.54 -3.89
C LEU A 657 -8.39 -5.05 -4.84
N ALA A 658 -8.27 -3.82 -5.35
CA ALA A 658 -9.22 -3.26 -6.30
C ALA A 658 -9.36 -4.08 -7.60
N TYR A 659 -8.26 -4.70 -8.07
CA TYR A 659 -8.30 -5.56 -9.25
C TYR A 659 -8.86 -6.96 -8.95
N GLU A 660 -8.62 -7.51 -7.76
CA GLU A 660 -9.19 -8.80 -7.34
C GLU A 660 -10.69 -8.70 -7.10
N GLU A 661 -11.13 -7.65 -6.39
CA GLU A 661 -12.55 -7.38 -6.17
C GLU A 661 -13.30 -7.23 -7.50
N LEU A 662 -12.71 -6.54 -8.48
CA LEU A 662 -13.31 -6.40 -9.80
C LEU A 662 -13.37 -7.73 -10.56
N ASP A 663 -12.37 -8.59 -10.44
CA ASP A 663 -12.36 -9.92 -11.09
C ASP A 663 -13.44 -10.82 -10.51
N VAL A 664 -13.49 -10.95 -9.18
CA VAL A 664 -14.50 -11.73 -8.47
C VAL A 664 -15.90 -11.21 -8.81
N PHE A 665 -16.10 -9.89 -8.76
CA PHE A 665 -17.36 -9.27 -9.15
C PHE A 665 -17.77 -9.61 -10.59
N MET A 666 -16.85 -9.48 -11.56
CA MET A 666 -17.15 -9.82 -12.96
C MET A 666 -17.43 -11.31 -13.16
N MET A 667 -16.70 -12.19 -12.47
CA MET A 667 -16.89 -13.64 -12.57
C MET A 667 -18.19 -14.10 -11.90
N GLU A 668 -18.52 -13.57 -10.72
CA GLU A 668 -19.81 -13.78 -10.05
C GLU A 668 -20.96 -13.25 -10.92
N MET A 669 -20.78 -12.10 -11.57
CA MET A 669 -21.73 -11.57 -12.53
C MET A 669 -21.95 -12.51 -13.72
N VAL A 670 -20.89 -13.11 -14.26
CA VAL A 670 -20.98 -14.12 -15.34
C VAL A 670 -21.68 -15.39 -14.84
N GLU A 671 -21.32 -15.90 -13.67
CA GLU A 671 -21.83 -17.16 -13.15
C GLU A 671 -23.27 -17.06 -12.65
N ALA A 672 -23.63 -15.97 -11.97
CA ALA A 672 -25.01 -15.68 -11.56
C ALA A 672 -25.94 -15.57 -12.77
N ARG A 673 -25.45 -15.00 -13.89
CA ARG A 673 -26.21 -14.90 -15.15
C ARG A 673 -26.34 -16.24 -15.87
N ARG A 674 -25.32 -17.11 -15.78
CA ARG A 674 -25.40 -18.48 -16.30
C ARG A 674 -26.42 -19.37 -15.57
N LYS A 675 -26.72 -19.08 -14.30
CA LYS A 675 -27.59 -19.91 -13.44
C LYS A 675 -29.05 -19.45 -13.36
N ALA A 676 -29.42 -18.31 -13.93
CA ALA A 676 -30.79 -17.76 -13.84
C ALA A 676 -31.76 -18.39 -14.86
N GLU A 677 -33.00 -18.70 -14.45
CA GLU A 677 -34.05 -19.26 -15.33
C GLU A 677 -34.64 -18.19 -16.28
N LYS A 678 -34.80 -18.56 -17.57
CA LYS A 678 -35.32 -17.70 -18.65
C LYS A 678 -36.79 -17.31 -18.42
N LYS A 679 -37.05 -16.03 -18.13
CA LYS A 679 -38.38 -15.39 -18.28
C LYS A 679 -38.24 -14.08 -19.07
N GLU A 680 -39.24 -13.84 -19.92
CA GLU A 680 -39.27 -12.87 -21.01
C GLU A 680 -38.95 -11.40 -20.64
N GLU A 681 -38.39 -10.70 -21.63
CA GLU A 681 -38.12 -9.25 -21.75
C GLU A 681 -37.00 -8.66 -20.89
N ARG A 682 -35.73 -8.91 -21.24
CA ARG A 682 -34.58 -8.11 -20.76
C ARG A 682 -33.52 -7.95 -21.84
N TYR A 683 -33.13 -6.71 -22.12
CA TYR A 683 -32.04 -6.33 -23.03
C TYR A 683 -31.03 -5.51 -22.20
N ASP A 684 -29.81 -5.96 -21.99
CA ASP A 684 -28.73 -5.12 -21.43
C ASP A 684 -27.39 -5.41 -22.14
N LEU A 685 -26.42 -4.50 -22.02
CA LEU A 685 -25.18 -4.52 -22.82
C LEU A 685 -24.31 -5.76 -22.57
N PHE A 686 -24.24 -6.24 -21.33
CA PHE A 686 -23.45 -7.42 -20.97
C PHE A 686 -24.10 -8.68 -21.53
N SER A 687 -25.42 -8.68 -21.48
CA SER A 687 -26.32 -9.70 -21.95
C SER A 687 -26.23 -9.79 -23.51
N SER A 688 -26.23 -8.65 -24.23
CA SER A 688 -25.94 -8.61 -25.68
C SER A 688 -24.52 -9.06 -26.09
N LEU A 689 -23.51 -8.92 -25.21
CA LEU A 689 -22.15 -9.41 -25.46
C LEU A 689 -22.03 -10.92 -25.20
N LEU A 690 -22.76 -11.45 -24.21
CA LEU A 690 -22.91 -12.88 -23.96
C LEU A 690 -23.69 -13.55 -25.11
N ASP A 691 -24.80 -12.96 -25.53
CA ASP A 691 -25.64 -13.41 -26.65
C ASP A 691 -24.95 -13.37 -28.02
N ALA A 692 -24.01 -12.44 -28.21
CA ALA A 692 -23.20 -12.43 -29.43
C ALA A 692 -22.05 -13.46 -29.40
N SER A 693 -21.76 -14.03 -28.22
CA SER A 693 -20.78 -15.10 -28.04
C SER A 693 -21.41 -16.50 -28.03
N ASP A 694 -22.67 -16.61 -27.62
CA ASP A 694 -23.48 -17.84 -27.57
C ASP A 694 -24.81 -17.56 -28.29
N ASP A 695 -25.13 -18.27 -29.38
CA ASP A 695 -26.46 -18.17 -30.00
C ASP A 695 -27.59 -18.44 -28.95
N GLN A 696 -28.32 -17.36 -28.60
CA GLN A 696 -29.67 -17.18 -27.99
C GLN A 696 -29.92 -17.10 -26.44
N GLN A 697 -29.81 -15.85 -25.91
CA GLN A 697 -30.74 -15.01 -25.09
C GLN A 697 -31.13 -15.35 -23.63
N ASP A 698 -31.17 -14.44 -22.63
CA ASP A 698 -30.30 -13.29 -22.22
C ASP A 698 -30.64 -12.82 -20.76
N GLY A 699 -29.76 -12.08 -20.07
CA GLY A 699 -30.15 -11.03 -19.09
C GLY A 699 -29.61 -11.04 -17.64
N GLY A 700 -28.74 -10.07 -17.28
CA GLY A 700 -28.51 -9.69 -15.88
C GLY A 700 -27.79 -8.35 -15.61
N ALA A 701 -27.99 -7.92 -14.36
CA ALA A 701 -27.39 -6.89 -13.47
C ALA A 701 -26.90 -5.52 -14.00
N LYS A 702 -27.41 -4.51 -13.30
CA LYS A 702 -27.32 -3.05 -13.50
C LYS A 702 -25.99 -2.46 -13.02
N LEU A 703 -25.58 -1.37 -13.67
CA LEU A 703 -24.58 -0.41 -13.16
C LEU A 703 -25.11 0.24 -11.88
N THR A 704 -24.22 0.52 -10.92
CA THR A 704 -24.59 1.22 -9.68
C THR A 704 -24.63 2.74 -9.87
N ASP A 705 -25.43 3.41 -9.05
CA ASP A 705 -25.79 4.84 -9.13
C ASP A 705 -24.60 5.82 -9.03
N ARG A 706 -23.41 5.26 -8.76
CA ARG A 706 -22.16 5.94 -8.53
C ARG A 706 -21.12 5.66 -9.61
N GLU A 707 -21.43 5.12 -10.80
CA GLU A 707 -20.40 4.71 -11.80
C GLU A 707 -20.35 5.58 -13.07
N LEU A 708 -21.23 6.57 -13.18
CA LEU A 708 -21.56 7.24 -14.44
C LEU A 708 -21.15 8.72 -14.51
N LEU A 709 -21.17 9.42 -13.38
CA LEU A 709 -21.15 10.89 -13.31
C LEU A 709 -19.76 11.54 -13.52
N GLY A 710 -18.72 10.75 -13.80
CA GLY A 710 -17.29 11.12 -13.63
C GLY A 710 -16.57 11.40 -14.91
N ASN A 711 -17.16 10.90 -15.99
CA ASN A 711 -16.77 11.25 -17.34
C ASN A 711 -17.38 12.60 -17.77
N ILE A 712 -18.13 13.27 -16.89
CA ILE A 712 -18.94 14.47 -17.15
C ILE A 712 -18.25 15.69 -16.51
N PHE A 713 -16.99 15.91 -16.89
CA PHE A 713 -16.04 16.67 -16.06
C PHE A 713 -15.91 18.20 -16.31
N ILE A 714 -16.50 18.89 -17.29
CA ILE A 714 -16.12 20.32 -17.56
C ILE A 714 -17.29 21.33 -17.71
N PHE A 715 -18.44 21.14 -17.06
CA PHE A 715 -19.62 22.02 -17.28
C PHE A 715 -19.64 23.37 -16.54
N LEU A 716 -18.46 23.96 -16.30
CA LEU A 716 -18.27 25.14 -15.43
C LEU A 716 -18.11 26.47 -16.18
N LEU A 717 -18.94 26.71 -17.20
CA LEU A 717 -19.14 28.07 -17.72
C LEU A 717 -20.59 28.47 -17.48
N ALA A 718 -20.79 29.43 -16.57
CA ALA A 718 -22.11 29.85 -16.10
C ALA A 718 -23.00 30.36 -17.24
N ASP A 719 -22.42 31.07 -18.22
CA ASP A 719 -23.15 31.62 -19.36
C ASP A 719 -23.60 30.52 -20.35
N GLU A 720 -22.74 29.54 -20.59
CA GLU A 720 -23.04 28.38 -21.47
C GLU A 720 -24.06 27.43 -20.83
N GLN A 721 -24.05 27.30 -19.50
CA GLN A 721 -25.01 26.47 -18.77
C GLN A 721 -26.44 27.04 -18.91
N GLU A 722 -26.60 28.36 -18.92
CA GLU A 722 -27.91 28.98 -19.07
C GLU A 722 -28.42 28.87 -20.52
N ILE A 723 -27.57 29.08 -21.52
CA ILE A 723 -27.91 28.83 -22.95
C ILE A 723 -28.37 27.38 -23.15
N LEU A 724 -27.64 26.43 -22.57
CA LEU A 724 -27.97 25.01 -22.62
C LEU A 724 -29.32 24.73 -21.92
N TYR A 725 -29.54 25.27 -20.72
CA TYR A 725 -30.79 25.11 -19.99
C TYR A 725 -32.00 25.64 -20.78
N GLN A 726 -31.90 26.86 -21.35
CA GLN A 726 -32.96 27.44 -22.16
C GLN A 726 -33.24 26.62 -23.42
N HIS A 727 -32.19 26.10 -24.06
CA HIS A 727 -32.36 25.21 -25.20
C HIS A 727 -33.05 23.89 -24.81
N ILE A 728 -32.65 23.26 -23.70
CA ILE A 728 -33.31 22.04 -23.20
C ILE A 728 -34.80 22.31 -22.94
N LYS A 729 -35.15 23.43 -22.30
CA LYS A 729 -36.55 23.84 -22.07
C LYS A 729 -37.31 24.10 -23.37
N SER A 730 -36.66 24.62 -24.40
CA SER A 730 -37.30 24.82 -25.71
C SER A 730 -37.65 23.50 -26.42
N VAL A 731 -36.81 22.46 -26.24
CA VAL A 731 -37.03 21.12 -26.83
C VAL A 731 -38.02 20.31 -26.00
N LEU A 732 -38.00 20.47 -24.66
CA LEU A 732 -38.83 19.77 -23.68
C LEU A 732 -39.85 20.73 -23.04
N SER A 733 -40.62 21.44 -23.88
CA SER A 733 -41.53 22.51 -23.44
C SER A 733 -42.67 22.05 -22.53
N ASP A 734 -42.99 20.76 -22.55
CA ASP A 734 -44.02 20.09 -21.76
C ASP A 734 -43.51 19.59 -20.40
N GLY A 735 -42.23 19.81 -20.06
CA GLY A 735 -41.65 19.44 -18.77
C GLY A 735 -41.49 17.93 -18.55
N ARG A 736 -41.69 17.12 -19.61
CA ARG A 736 -41.46 15.67 -19.57
C ARG A 736 -39.97 15.34 -19.54
N GLU A 737 -39.68 14.09 -19.18
CA GLU A 737 -38.33 13.54 -19.29
C GLU A 737 -37.90 13.37 -20.77
N PRO A 738 -36.59 13.53 -21.06
CA PRO A 738 -36.08 13.44 -22.43
C PRO A 738 -36.06 11.98 -22.90
N ARG A 739 -36.49 11.73 -24.14
CA ARG A 739 -36.52 10.39 -24.75
C ARG A 739 -35.40 10.27 -25.79
N TYR A 740 -35.04 9.04 -26.16
CA TYR A 740 -33.99 8.80 -27.14
C TYR A 740 -34.24 9.52 -28.48
N GLU A 741 -35.51 9.63 -28.89
CA GLU A 741 -35.89 10.34 -30.14
C GLU A 741 -35.63 11.86 -30.08
N ASP A 742 -35.48 12.44 -28.88
CA ASP A 742 -35.15 13.86 -28.70
C ASP A 742 -33.65 14.14 -28.82
N MET A 743 -32.78 13.12 -28.78
CA MET A 743 -31.32 13.29 -28.81
C MET A 743 -30.85 14.14 -29.99
N ASN A 744 -31.41 13.91 -31.19
CA ASN A 744 -31.07 14.67 -32.39
C ASN A 744 -31.51 16.14 -32.33
N LYS A 745 -32.49 16.48 -31.48
CA LYS A 745 -32.97 17.85 -31.25
C LYS A 745 -32.18 18.56 -30.16
N LEU A 746 -31.50 17.82 -29.27
CA LEU A 746 -30.64 18.33 -28.20
C LEU A 746 -29.26 18.77 -28.74
N THR A 747 -29.28 19.65 -29.75
CA THR A 747 -28.10 20.13 -30.48
C THR A 747 -27.13 20.88 -29.58
N GLN A 748 -27.62 21.72 -28.66
CA GLN A 748 -26.74 22.39 -27.68
C GLN A 748 -26.10 21.41 -26.70
N SER A 749 -26.85 20.41 -26.18
CA SER A 749 -26.26 19.38 -25.31
C SER A 749 -25.13 18.63 -26.04
N THR A 750 -25.35 18.32 -27.32
CA THR A 750 -24.35 17.67 -28.17
C THR A 750 -23.13 18.57 -28.40
N ALA A 751 -23.35 19.85 -28.69
CA ALA A 751 -22.30 20.82 -28.95
C ALA A 751 -21.40 21.06 -27.72
N VAL A 752 -22.02 21.21 -26.54
CA VAL A 752 -21.29 21.32 -25.26
C VAL A 752 -20.49 20.05 -25.01
N PHE A 753 -21.10 18.87 -25.18
CA PHE A 753 -20.43 17.60 -25.01
C PHE A 753 -19.23 17.39 -25.95
N TYR A 754 -19.37 17.77 -27.23
CA TYR A 754 -18.29 17.66 -28.21
C TYR A 754 -17.16 18.65 -27.96
N GLU A 755 -17.45 19.88 -27.51
CA GLU A 755 -16.40 20.83 -27.12
C GLU A 755 -15.65 20.35 -25.87
N THR A 756 -16.34 19.72 -24.92
CA THR A 756 -15.68 19.04 -23.80
C THR A 756 -14.71 17.97 -24.29
N LEU A 757 -15.14 17.10 -25.20
CA LEU A 757 -14.29 16.04 -25.77
C LEU A 757 -13.14 16.58 -26.63
N ARG A 758 -13.31 17.75 -27.27
CA ARG A 758 -12.22 18.41 -28.00
C ARG A 758 -11.15 18.87 -27.03
N MET A 759 -11.54 19.65 -26.01
CA MET A 759 -10.60 20.25 -25.07
C MET A 759 -9.98 19.23 -24.12
N TYR A 760 -10.71 18.17 -23.78
CA TYR A 760 -10.33 17.15 -22.80
C TYR A 760 -10.60 15.74 -23.37
N PRO A 761 -9.85 15.32 -24.40
CA PRO A 761 -10.07 14.02 -25.01
C PRO A 761 -9.71 12.90 -24.02
N PRO A 762 -10.51 11.83 -23.93
CA PRO A 762 -10.21 10.69 -23.06
C PRO A 762 -8.85 10.06 -23.38
N VAL A 763 -8.47 10.02 -24.66
CA VAL A 763 -7.18 9.48 -25.13
C VAL A 763 -6.38 10.59 -25.82
N ASN A 764 -5.21 10.90 -25.27
CA ASN A 764 -4.36 12.01 -25.76
C ASN A 764 -3.37 11.60 -26.87
N GLY A 765 -3.14 10.30 -27.07
CA GLY A 765 -2.23 9.78 -28.09
C GLY A 765 -2.62 8.38 -28.55
N VAL A 766 -2.64 8.16 -29.86
CA VAL A 766 -2.93 6.84 -30.45
C VAL A 766 -1.65 6.27 -31.10
N PRO A 767 -1.00 5.26 -30.52
CA PRO A 767 0.23 4.69 -31.05
C PRO A 767 -0.01 3.79 -32.26
N LYS A 768 0.94 3.83 -33.18
CA LYS A 768 1.03 3.16 -34.46
C LYS A 768 2.49 2.78 -34.73
N VAL A 769 2.72 1.83 -35.63
CA VAL A 769 4.07 1.49 -36.13
C VAL A 769 4.01 1.44 -37.65
N SER A 770 5.06 1.89 -38.33
CA SER A 770 5.17 1.75 -39.79
C SER A 770 5.56 0.32 -40.17
N ALA A 771 4.76 -0.35 -40.99
CA ALA A 771 5.06 -1.71 -41.46
C ALA A 771 6.08 -1.76 -42.60
N GLU A 772 6.29 -0.64 -43.29
CA GLU A 772 7.17 -0.46 -44.45
C GLU A 772 7.76 0.96 -44.46
N ASP A 773 8.77 1.19 -45.30
CA ASP A 773 9.27 2.53 -45.56
C ASP A 773 8.21 3.36 -46.31
N THR A 774 7.93 4.56 -45.83
CA THR A 774 6.87 5.42 -46.33
C THR A 774 7.21 6.90 -46.17
N THR A 775 6.36 7.77 -46.70
CA THR A 775 6.37 9.21 -46.46
C THR A 775 5.01 9.67 -45.95
N LEU A 776 5.00 10.66 -45.06
CA LEU A 776 3.82 11.44 -44.71
C LEU A 776 3.98 12.85 -45.29
N VAL A 777 2.88 13.46 -45.70
CA VAL A 777 2.87 14.83 -46.22
C VAL A 777 2.21 15.73 -45.18
N THR A 778 2.83 16.85 -44.89
CA THR A 778 2.31 17.91 -44.01
C THR A 778 2.59 19.28 -44.61
N GLN A 779 2.06 20.33 -43.97
CA GLN A 779 2.38 21.71 -44.30
C GLN A 779 3.08 22.37 -43.11
N ASN A 780 4.04 23.26 -43.38
CA ASN A 780 4.59 24.13 -42.34
C ASN A 780 3.70 25.36 -42.13
N SER A 781 4.04 26.18 -41.13
CA SER A 781 3.35 27.44 -40.83
C SER A 781 3.35 28.46 -41.99
N ALA A 782 4.25 28.32 -42.97
CA ALA A 782 4.29 29.14 -44.19
C ALA A 782 3.43 28.57 -45.33
N GLY A 783 2.75 27.43 -45.13
CA GLY A 783 1.93 26.75 -46.14
C GLY A 783 2.72 25.90 -47.14
N GLU A 784 4.03 25.75 -46.95
CA GLU A 784 4.89 24.94 -47.81
C GLU A 784 4.69 23.45 -47.52
N THR A 785 4.66 22.64 -48.58
CA THR A 785 4.49 21.19 -48.45
C THR A 785 5.78 20.53 -48.00
N ILE A 786 5.74 19.82 -46.87
CA ILE A 786 6.85 19.05 -46.32
C ILE A 786 6.55 17.56 -46.48
N ILE A 787 7.51 16.82 -47.01
CA ILE A 787 7.48 15.35 -47.11
C ILE A 787 8.36 14.79 -45.98
N VAL A 788 7.72 14.11 -45.03
CA VAL A 788 8.37 13.50 -43.87
C VAL A 788 8.64 12.02 -44.17
N PRO A 789 9.90 11.58 -44.28
CA PRO A 789 10.22 10.16 -44.41
C PRO A 789 9.91 9.41 -43.11
N VAL A 790 9.27 8.26 -43.25
CA VAL A 790 8.83 7.38 -42.16
C VAL A 790 9.44 6.00 -42.41
N PRO A 791 10.54 5.63 -41.73
CA PRO A 791 11.18 4.35 -41.95
C PRO A 791 10.33 3.19 -41.40
N GLN A 792 10.52 2.00 -41.95
CA GLN A 792 9.95 0.76 -41.44
C GLN A 792 10.32 0.57 -39.95
N GLY A 793 9.34 0.19 -39.14
CA GLY A 793 9.50 0.02 -37.70
C GLY A 793 9.47 1.32 -36.89
N ALA A 794 9.35 2.50 -37.53
CA ALA A 794 9.16 3.75 -36.80
C ALA A 794 7.88 3.73 -35.97
N HIS A 795 7.98 4.15 -34.70
CA HIS A 795 6.81 4.38 -33.87
C HIS A 795 6.16 5.70 -34.27
N ILE A 796 4.84 5.73 -34.34
CA ILE A 796 4.06 6.90 -34.73
C ILE A 796 2.99 7.12 -33.66
N THR A 797 2.84 8.35 -33.16
CA THR A 797 1.75 8.73 -32.25
C THR A 797 0.88 9.76 -32.94
N LEU A 798 -0.40 9.43 -33.15
CA LEU A 798 -1.40 10.44 -33.47
C LEU A 798 -1.64 11.28 -32.22
N HIS A 799 -1.24 12.54 -32.26
CA HIS A 799 -1.20 13.43 -31.11
C HIS A 799 -2.54 14.18 -30.99
N ILE A 800 -3.54 13.52 -30.40
CA ILE A 800 -4.94 13.98 -30.38
C ILE A 800 -5.08 15.36 -29.73
N ALA A 801 -4.46 15.58 -28.57
CA ALA A 801 -4.47 16.89 -27.91
C ALA A 801 -3.84 17.99 -28.78
N GLY A 802 -2.76 17.68 -29.49
CA GLY A 802 -2.09 18.64 -30.37
C GLY A 802 -2.92 18.99 -31.59
N MET A 803 -3.67 18.04 -32.13
CA MET A 803 -4.61 18.28 -33.24
C MET A 803 -5.86 19.04 -32.78
N HIS A 804 -6.40 18.71 -31.60
CA HIS A 804 -7.57 19.35 -31.02
C HIS A 804 -7.30 20.79 -30.56
N TYR A 805 -6.05 21.13 -30.26
CA TYR A 805 -5.61 22.49 -29.92
C TYR A 805 -4.89 23.20 -31.07
N ASN A 806 -4.90 22.63 -32.29
CA ASN A 806 -4.23 23.22 -33.44
C ASN A 806 -5.03 24.42 -33.99
N PRO A 807 -4.47 25.64 -34.00
CA PRO A 807 -5.15 26.85 -34.47
C PRO A 807 -5.47 26.82 -35.98
N ARG A 808 -4.83 25.94 -36.78
CA ARG A 808 -5.16 25.72 -38.19
C ARG A 808 -6.57 25.16 -38.39
N TYR A 809 -7.07 24.40 -37.42
CA TYR A 809 -8.39 23.78 -37.47
C TYR A 809 -9.38 24.45 -36.51
N TRP A 810 -8.92 24.97 -35.39
CA TRP A 810 -9.77 25.46 -34.32
C TRP A 810 -9.44 26.91 -33.96
N GLU A 811 -10.36 27.83 -34.26
CA GLU A 811 -10.26 29.22 -33.80
C GLU A 811 -10.33 29.28 -32.27
N ASP A 812 -9.42 30.06 -31.65
CA ASP A 812 -9.20 30.14 -30.21
C ASP A 812 -9.26 28.77 -29.52
N PRO A 813 -8.31 27.87 -29.81
CA PRO A 813 -8.39 26.47 -29.42
C PRO A 813 -8.43 26.26 -27.90
N ALA A 814 -7.90 27.20 -27.12
CA ALA A 814 -7.89 27.17 -25.66
C ALA A 814 -9.19 27.65 -25.02
N THR A 815 -10.11 28.24 -25.78
CA THR A 815 -11.38 28.75 -25.30
C THR A 815 -12.49 27.73 -25.53
N PHE A 816 -13.30 27.48 -24.49
CA PHE A 816 -14.46 26.61 -24.59
C PHE A 816 -15.58 27.33 -25.35
N LYS A 817 -15.84 26.92 -26.59
CA LYS A 817 -16.86 27.50 -27.48
C LYS A 817 -17.73 26.39 -28.09
N PRO A 818 -18.81 25.95 -27.41
CA PRO A 818 -19.72 24.92 -27.92
C PRO A 818 -20.32 25.24 -29.30
N ALA A 819 -20.62 26.52 -29.54
CA ALA A 819 -21.25 26.99 -30.78
C ALA A 819 -20.53 26.55 -32.06
N ARG A 820 -19.22 26.22 -32.00
CA ARG A 820 -18.47 25.70 -33.16
C ARG A 820 -19.03 24.40 -33.72
N PHE A 821 -19.69 23.59 -32.90
CA PHE A 821 -20.28 22.31 -33.32
C PHE A 821 -21.71 22.45 -33.88
N LEU A 822 -22.27 23.66 -33.88
CA LEU A 822 -23.58 23.96 -34.48
C LEU A 822 -23.47 24.36 -35.95
N ALA A 823 -22.28 24.78 -36.38
CA ALA A 823 -21.95 25.13 -37.75
C ALA A 823 -21.23 23.98 -38.47
N ASP A 824 -20.60 24.25 -39.62
CA ASP A 824 -19.65 23.31 -40.21
C ASP A 824 -18.31 23.36 -39.46
N TRP A 825 -17.69 22.21 -39.23
CA TRP A 825 -16.51 22.07 -38.37
C TRP A 825 -15.57 20.98 -38.91
N PRO A 826 -14.26 21.06 -38.64
CA PRO A 826 -13.26 20.19 -39.25
C PRO A 826 -13.33 18.77 -38.68
N ARG A 827 -14.17 17.93 -39.29
CA ARG A 827 -14.43 16.55 -38.82
C ARG A 827 -13.19 15.68 -38.75
N ASP A 828 -12.26 15.86 -39.70
CA ASP A 828 -11.02 15.11 -39.76
C ASP A 828 -10.04 15.51 -38.62
N ALA A 829 -10.21 16.69 -38.01
CA ALA A 829 -9.39 17.18 -36.90
C ALA A 829 -9.99 16.87 -35.51
N PHE A 830 -11.14 16.21 -35.45
CA PHE A 830 -11.84 15.83 -34.23
C PHE A 830 -11.82 14.30 -34.07
N LEU A 831 -10.87 13.80 -33.28
CA LEU A 831 -10.60 12.38 -33.11
C LEU A 831 -10.66 11.91 -31.63
N PRO A 832 -11.65 12.31 -30.81
CA PRO A 832 -11.73 11.88 -29.41
C PRO A 832 -11.92 10.36 -29.25
N PHE A 833 -12.42 9.68 -30.29
CA PHE A 833 -12.66 8.24 -30.33
C PHE A 833 -11.82 7.53 -31.41
N SER A 834 -10.72 8.15 -31.85
CA SER A 834 -9.93 7.70 -33.01
C SER A 834 -10.75 7.67 -34.32
N GLY A 835 -10.11 7.27 -35.42
CA GLY A 835 -10.69 7.25 -36.77
C GLY A 835 -10.47 5.92 -37.50
N GLY A 836 -11.14 5.77 -38.64
CA GLY A 836 -11.00 4.62 -39.54
C GLY A 836 -11.56 3.31 -38.97
N ALA A 837 -11.03 2.18 -39.43
CA ALA A 837 -11.50 0.84 -39.04
C ALA A 837 -11.37 0.55 -37.52
N ARG A 838 -10.54 1.32 -36.82
CA ARG A 838 -10.25 1.21 -35.38
C ARG A 838 -10.95 2.29 -34.55
N ALA A 839 -11.89 3.04 -35.13
CA ALA A 839 -12.75 3.94 -34.36
C ALA A 839 -13.46 3.18 -33.22
N CYS A 840 -13.59 3.85 -32.07
CA CYS A 840 -14.19 3.26 -30.88
C CYS A 840 -15.57 2.68 -31.19
N LEU A 841 -15.76 1.41 -30.84
CA LEU A 841 -17.01 0.70 -31.06
C LEU A 841 -18.14 1.26 -30.18
N GLY A 842 -17.81 1.64 -28.95
CA GLY A 842 -18.73 2.24 -27.98
C GLY A 842 -18.93 3.75 -28.12
N ARG A 843 -18.50 4.37 -29.23
CA ARG A 843 -18.66 5.82 -29.42
C ARG A 843 -20.11 6.28 -29.25
N ARG A 844 -21.05 5.62 -29.95
CA ARG A 844 -22.47 6.01 -29.92
C ARG A 844 -23.10 5.80 -28.54
N PHE A 845 -22.70 4.74 -27.83
CA PHE A 845 -23.11 4.47 -26.45
C PHE A 845 -22.71 5.62 -25.54
N PHE A 846 -21.43 5.98 -25.56
CA PHE A 846 -20.88 7.05 -24.74
C PHE A 846 -21.49 8.42 -25.06
N GLU A 847 -21.72 8.72 -26.35
CA GLU A 847 -22.41 9.94 -26.76
C GLU A 847 -23.86 9.97 -26.24
N THR A 848 -24.58 8.86 -26.36
CA THR A 848 -25.98 8.73 -25.95
C THR A 848 -26.14 8.95 -24.44
N GLU A 849 -25.34 8.23 -23.66
CA GLU A 849 -25.33 8.31 -22.20
C GLU A 849 -24.89 9.70 -21.71
N GLY A 850 -23.77 10.22 -22.23
CA GLY A 850 -23.24 11.52 -21.83
C GLY A 850 -24.20 12.67 -22.13
N ILE A 851 -24.87 12.65 -23.28
CA ILE A 851 -25.87 13.66 -23.64
C ILE A 851 -27.13 13.54 -22.76
N ALA A 852 -27.59 12.33 -22.45
CA ALA A 852 -28.72 12.12 -21.55
C ALA A 852 -28.43 12.68 -20.16
N ILE A 853 -27.29 12.34 -19.56
CA ILE A 853 -26.93 12.78 -18.20
C ILE A 853 -26.75 14.30 -18.15
N LEU A 854 -26.03 14.87 -19.13
CA LEU A 854 -25.85 16.32 -19.24
C LEU A 854 -27.21 17.03 -19.29
N THR A 855 -28.12 16.53 -20.12
CA THR A 855 -29.46 17.08 -20.29
C THR A 855 -30.25 16.98 -18.98
N MET A 856 -30.25 15.82 -18.33
CA MET A 856 -30.93 15.57 -17.06
C MET A 856 -30.41 16.48 -15.94
N LEU A 857 -29.09 16.57 -15.75
CA LEU A 857 -28.46 17.38 -14.71
C LEU A 857 -28.78 18.87 -14.89
N VAL A 858 -28.54 19.43 -16.09
CA VAL A 858 -28.74 20.86 -16.35
C VAL A 858 -30.23 21.22 -16.31
N SER A 859 -31.13 20.30 -16.67
CA SER A 859 -32.57 20.54 -16.61
C SER A 859 -33.12 20.72 -15.19
N LYS A 860 -32.48 20.13 -14.18
CA LYS A 860 -32.94 20.11 -12.77
C LYS A 860 -32.04 20.88 -11.80
N PHE A 861 -30.77 21.10 -12.16
CA PHE A 861 -29.79 21.70 -11.27
C PHE A 861 -28.98 22.80 -11.98
N LYS A 862 -28.64 23.81 -11.20
CA LYS A 862 -27.59 24.78 -11.47
C LYS A 862 -26.30 24.26 -10.83
N ILE A 863 -25.25 24.10 -11.62
CA ILE A 863 -23.98 23.54 -11.18
C ILE A 863 -22.98 24.67 -10.97
N GLU A 864 -22.38 24.73 -9.78
CA GLU A 864 -21.43 25.76 -9.36
C GLU A 864 -20.16 25.11 -8.76
N VAL A 865 -19.03 25.83 -8.76
CA VAL A 865 -17.81 25.39 -8.05
C VAL A 865 -17.99 25.71 -6.57
N LYS A 866 -17.66 24.77 -5.69
CA LYS A 866 -17.65 25.02 -4.24
C LYS A 866 -16.62 26.10 -3.91
N ASP A 867 -17.01 27.08 -3.11
CA ASP A 867 -16.05 28.05 -2.57
C ASP A 867 -15.30 27.43 -1.39
N GLU A 868 -13.99 27.36 -1.52
CA GLU A 868 -13.07 26.78 -0.55
C GLU A 868 -12.30 27.94 0.13
N PRO A 869 -12.38 28.09 1.47
CA PRO A 869 -11.77 29.23 2.18
C PRO A 869 -10.26 29.38 1.95
N GLU A 870 -9.58 28.25 1.75
CA GLU A 870 -8.14 28.16 1.45
C GLU A 870 -7.75 28.76 0.09
N PHE A 871 -8.72 28.94 -0.82
CA PHE A 871 -8.52 29.51 -2.17
C PHE A 871 -9.27 30.83 -2.38
N ALA A 872 -9.78 31.46 -1.32
CA ALA A 872 -10.59 32.68 -1.42
C ALA A 872 -9.86 33.89 -2.04
N ALA A 873 -8.51 33.87 -2.05
CA ALA A 873 -7.67 34.92 -2.62
C ALA A 873 -7.30 34.68 -4.10
N GLU A 874 -7.69 33.56 -4.71
CA GLU A 874 -7.39 33.25 -6.12
C GLU A 874 -8.14 34.18 -7.08
N THR A 875 -7.46 34.61 -8.13
CA THR A 875 -8.12 35.22 -9.30
C THR A 875 -8.98 34.19 -10.05
N PHE A 876 -9.90 34.65 -10.89
CA PHE A 876 -10.73 33.77 -11.71
C PHE A 876 -9.89 32.82 -12.59
N GLU A 877 -8.80 33.32 -13.20
CA GLU A 877 -7.93 32.51 -14.04
C GLU A 877 -7.12 31.48 -13.24
N GLU A 878 -6.68 31.82 -12.02
CA GLU A 878 -6.02 30.86 -11.13
C GLU A 878 -6.99 29.75 -10.67
N LYS A 879 -8.20 30.14 -10.25
CA LYS A 879 -9.27 29.20 -9.88
C LYS A 879 -9.60 28.27 -11.05
N LYS A 880 -9.76 28.82 -12.25
CA LYS A 880 -10.01 28.07 -13.48
C LYS A 880 -8.86 27.11 -13.82
N ALA A 881 -7.61 27.55 -13.72
CA ALA A 881 -6.44 26.71 -13.98
C ALA A 881 -6.29 25.56 -12.98
N ARG A 882 -6.61 25.80 -11.70
CA ARG A 882 -6.61 24.78 -10.64
C ARG A 882 -7.69 23.73 -10.85
N ILE A 883 -8.94 24.18 -11.04
CA ILE A 883 -10.10 23.30 -11.21
C ILE A 883 -10.00 22.46 -12.49
N LEU A 884 -9.52 23.04 -13.59
CA LEU A 884 -9.40 22.35 -14.87
C LEU A 884 -8.11 21.51 -15.01
N ARG A 885 -7.36 21.34 -13.92
CA ARG A 885 -6.11 20.56 -13.94
C ARG A 885 -6.43 19.08 -14.12
N GLY A 886 -5.93 18.51 -15.22
CA GLY A 886 -6.03 17.09 -15.53
C GLY A 886 -4.75 16.31 -15.25
N ARG A 887 -4.90 15.06 -14.81
CA ARG A 887 -3.86 14.04 -14.70
C ARG A 887 -4.05 13.00 -15.80
N GLN A 888 -2.97 12.68 -16.50
CA GLN A 888 -2.98 11.67 -17.56
C GLN A 888 -2.72 10.27 -16.97
N GLY A 889 -3.72 9.39 -17.07
CA GLY A 889 -3.68 7.97 -16.74
C GLY A 889 -3.90 7.10 -17.99
N LEU A 890 -4.72 6.03 -17.88
CA LEU A 890 -5.28 5.35 -19.05
C LEU A 890 -6.16 6.33 -19.86
N THR A 891 -6.92 7.13 -19.13
CA THR A 891 -7.70 8.26 -19.63
C THR A 891 -7.25 9.57 -18.96
N LEU A 892 -7.80 10.70 -19.40
CA LEU A 892 -7.63 11.99 -18.75
C LEU A 892 -8.61 12.11 -17.57
N THR A 893 -8.09 12.33 -16.36
CA THR A 893 -8.89 12.44 -15.12
C THR A 893 -8.62 13.77 -14.44
N PRO A 894 -9.60 14.42 -13.83
CA PRO A 894 -9.35 15.62 -13.02
C PRO A 894 -8.53 15.37 -11.76
N VAL A 895 -7.89 16.43 -11.25
CA VAL A 895 -7.07 16.35 -10.03
C VAL A 895 -7.88 16.66 -8.77
N HIS A 896 -8.66 17.75 -8.76
CA HIS A 896 -9.55 18.14 -7.67
C HIS A 896 -10.61 19.09 -8.22
N MET A 897 -11.89 18.78 -8.02
CA MET A 897 -12.98 19.62 -8.50
C MET A 897 -14.20 19.47 -7.60
N PRO A 898 -14.36 20.36 -6.61
CA PRO A 898 -15.52 20.36 -5.74
C PRO A 898 -16.69 21.09 -6.43
N LEU A 899 -17.85 20.45 -6.46
CA LEU A 899 -19.06 20.94 -7.13
C LEU A 899 -20.20 21.14 -6.13
N VAL A 900 -21.05 22.12 -6.43
CA VAL A 900 -22.31 22.38 -5.73
C VAL A 900 -23.43 22.34 -6.76
N PHE A 901 -24.42 21.47 -6.55
CA PHE A 901 -25.63 21.37 -7.37
C PHE A 901 -26.78 22.02 -6.60
N LYS A 902 -27.31 23.13 -7.13
CA LYS A 902 -28.48 23.84 -6.58
C LYS A 902 -29.70 23.52 -7.43
N ARG A 903 -30.79 23.05 -6.82
CA ARG A 903 -32.02 22.70 -7.56
C ARG A 903 -32.59 23.95 -8.25
N ARG A 904 -33.00 23.82 -9.52
CA ARG A 904 -33.61 24.89 -10.33
C ARG A 904 -35.12 24.98 -10.14
#